data_AF-A0A401ISN1-F1
#
_entry.id   AF-A0A401ISN1-F1
#
_cell.length_a   1.000
_cell.length_b   1.000
_cell.length_c   1.000
_cell.angle_alpha   90.00
_cell.angle_beta   90.00
_cell.angle_gamma   90.00
#
_symmetry.space_group_name_H-M   'P 1'
#
loop_
_entity.id
_entity.type
_entity.pdbx_description
1 polymer ?
#
loop_
_entity_poly.entity_id
_entity_poly.type
_entity_poly.pdbx_seq_one_letter_code
_entity_poly.pdbx_strand_id
1 'polypeptide(L)'
;MNQILELKGRFEQRKSSQRPGAPTLPQDAVISLDHFEELIKNLLQVQAFWTKQPSFIKPLVSVYYDQVIAKSNRIQALLVQKNEKANGSIVGAKFTSTGEKKHIITHCVTLEAIQETITRLETARSFIQDHFGDEITNTDVAAITSGKIKADFGGFPKTKLARIIVDTLRVEKFGVEQLSVVSTVPSIVTIYDTGVNTVDLLQKVGLSKIELLDRTTMRLQPGDFELLQEKAPYLISMSVSDIAKLSPIVAATEEVDSKITIPAPNNEPIVGVIDTVFDQDVYFSSWVDYHNLVSEDIPDVPWGADHGTAVTSIIVDGPSFNPELEDGCGRFRVRHFGVTNGDRASSFSVIKAIKQIIAQNKDIKVWNLSLGSMLEVNDNFISPEAAILDQIEYEQDVIFIISGTNKPRNHPGKMKIGAPADSINSIVVNSVDSEGNPALYSRDGIVLSFFTKPDVSYFGGDQEKKIKVCTAMGTKKVTGTSFAAPWITRKVAYLIEVMGFSRELSKALIVDAARGWHKQDSVSSLVGFGVVPQNINEILHSANDEIRFVLNGVANKYETYNYNLPVPLEKGKHPFVARATLCYFPECNRNQGVDYTDTELDLHFGRVTGQTIQTINDNIQAEDGRFYLGESKVRLLFRKWDNVKSFGEKLTSRTRPRKSYQDSGIWGFSLKMKNRLQSNDGNGIKFGIVVTLKEIHGKNRIEDFIQQCSMRGWLVNRIDVENQVEIYNQAEEVIDLD
;
A
#
# COMPACT_ATOMS: atom_id res chain seq x y z
N MET A 1 -28.12 -19.00 -5.75
CA MET A 1 -26.78 -18.47 -5.46
C MET A 1 -26.35 -19.04 -4.13
N ASN A 2 -25.05 -19.21 -3.92
CA ASN A 2 -24.50 -19.67 -2.66
C ASN A 2 -24.16 -18.46 -1.77
N GLN A 3 -24.43 -18.59 -0.47
CA GLN A 3 -24.01 -17.62 0.55
C GLN A 3 -22.49 -17.69 0.76
N ILE A 4 -21.88 -16.59 1.18
CA ILE A 4 -20.51 -16.60 1.67
C ILE A 4 -20.43 -17.37 2.98
N LEU A 5 -19.35 -18.15 3.13
CA LEU A 5 -19.03 -18.83 4.38
C LEU A 5 -17.94 -18.06 5.13
N GLU A 6 -18.16 -17.76 6.40
CA GLU A 6 -17.10 -17.34 7.32
C GLU A 6 -16.55 -18.58 8.02
N LEU A 7 -15.25 -18.83 7.84
CA LEU A 7 -14.57 -19.95 8.46
C LEU A 7 -13.75 -19.46 9.65
N LYS A 8 -14.11 -19.93 10.85
CA LYS A 8 -13.32 -19.71 12.07
C LYS A 8 -12.60 -20.99 12.44
N GLY A 9 -11.27 -20.91 12.54
CA GLY A 9 -10.41 -22.04 12.87
C GLY A 9 -9.21 -21.59 13.68
N ARG A 10 -8.49 -22.56 14.24
CA ARG A 10 -7.26 -22.30 14.99
C ARG A 10 -6.11 -22.03 14.01
N PHE A 11 -5.45 -20.88 14.14
CA PHE A 11 -4.26 -20.54 13.36
C PHE A 11 -3.01 -20.76 14.21
N GLU A 12 -2.17 -21.69 13.80
CA GLU A 12 -0.90 -21.95 14.46
C GLU A 12 0.11 -20.86 14.07
N GLN A 13 0.97 -20.47 15.02
CA GLN A 13 1.98 -19.45 14.78
C GLN A 13 3.35 -19.86 15.31
N ARG A 14 4.38 -19.79 14.46
CA ARG A 14 5.76 -20.13 14.82
C ARG A 14 6.78 -19.06 14.43
N LYS A 15 7.90 -19.04 15.16
CA LYS A 15 9.08 -18.22 14.79
C LYS A 15 9.79 -18.86 13.61
N SER A 16 10.55 -18.06 12.86
CA SER A 16 11.43 -18.61 11.82
C SER A 16 12.46 -19.54 12.45
N SER A 17 12.61 -20.74 11.88
CA SER A 17 13.67 -21.70 12.23
C SER A 17 14.91 -21.54 11.36
N GLN A 18 14.86 -20.68 10.33
CA GLN A 18 15.98 -20.44 9.43
C GLN A 18 17.04 -19.58 10.12
N ARG A 19 18.26 -20.10 10.21
CA ARG A 19 19.45 -19.31 10.58
C ARG A 19 20.11 -18.81 9.30
N PRO A 20 20.61 -17.56 9.26
CA PRO A 20 21.40 -17.10 8.13
C PRO A 20 22.57 -18.05 7.89
N GLY A 21 22.73 -18.50 6.64
CA GLY A 21 23.89 -19.27 6.24
C GLY A 21 25.18 -18.45 6.33
N ALA A 22 26.33 -19.12 6.14
CA ALA A 22 27.60 -18.42 5.98
C ALA A 22 27.53 -17.44 4.78
N PRO A 23 28.22 -16.30 4.82
CA PRO A 23 28.27 -15.39 3.67
C PRO A 23 28.87 -16.10 2.45
N THR A 24 28.18 -16.01 1.31
CA THR A 24 28.61 -16.63 0.04
C THR A 24 28.33 -15.68 -1.11
N LEU A 25 29.18 -15.71 -2.13
CA LEU A 25 28.93 -15.04 -3.41
C LEU A 25 28.04 -15.93 -4.31
N PRO A 26 27.36 -15.39 -5.34
CA PRO A 26 26.84 -16.22 -6.43
C PRO A 26 27.95 -17.02 -7.12
N GLN A 27 27.62 -18.18 -7.72
CA GLN A 27 28.62 -19.12 -8.24
C GLN A 27 29.56 -18.50 -9.29
N ASP A 28 29.03 -17.62 -10.15
CA ASP A 28 29.79 -16.98 -11.24
C ASP A 28 30.25 -15.55 -10.89
N ALA A 29 30.15 -15.14 -9.63
CA ALA A 29 30.54 -13.80 -9.22
C ALA A 29 32.05 -13.68 -8.98
N VAL A 30 32.62 -12.59 -9.50
CA VAL A 30 34.03 -12.21 -9.35
C VAL A 30 34.07 -10.75 -8.91
N ILE A 31 34.94 -10.42 -7.95
CA ILE A 31 35.17 -9.05 -7.49
C ILE A 31 36.66 -8.75 -7.63
N SER A 32 37.02 -7.69 -8.35
CA SER A 32 38.41 -7.26 -8.53
C SER A 32 38.90 -6.38 -7.37
N LEU A 33 40.22 -6.33 -7.16
CA LEU A 33 40.82 -5.40 -6.20
C LEU A 33 40.62 -3.93 -6.56
N ASP A 34 40.60 -3.61 -7.86
CA ASP A 34 40.30 -2.25 -8.35
C ASP A 34 38.95 -1.75 -7.80
N HIS A 35 37.95 -2.63 -7.72
CA HIS A 35 36.65 -2.30 -7.14
C HIS A 35 36.77 -1.87 -5.67
N PHE A 36 37.59 -2.56 -4.88
CA PHE A 36 37.84 -2.16 -3.49
C PHE A 36 38.51 -0.79 -3.41
N GLU A 37 39.47 -0.49 -4.29
CA GLU A 37 40.14 0.81 -4.34
C GLU A 37 39.17 1.95 -4.68
N GLU A 38 38.27 1.72 -5.64
CA GLU A 38 37.23 2.69 -6.00
C GLU A 38 36.29 2.97 -4.83
N LEU A 39 35.82 1.93 -4.14
CA LEU A 39 34.95 2.07 -2.96
C LEU A 39 35.65 2.82 -1.81
N ILE A 40 36.93 2.51 -1.55
CA ILE A 40 37.76 3.21 -0.56
C ILE A 40 37.90 4.69 -0.94
N LYS A 41 38.24 4.98 -2.20
CA LYS A 41 38.35 6.34 -2.72
C LYS A 41 37.05 7.12 -2.57
N ASN A 42 35.90 6.50 -2.82
CA ASN A 42 34.59 7.13 -2.63
C ASN A 42 34.36 7.48 -1.15
N LEU A 43 34.63 6.55 -0.23
CA LEU A 43 34.44 6.80 1.20
C LEU A 43 35.38 7.88 1.74
N LEU A 44 36.63 7.95 1.25
CA LEU A 44 37.55 9.04 1.57
C LEU A 44 37.01 10.41 1.11
N GLN A 45 36.37 10.47 -0.06
CA GLN A 45 35.71 11.70 -0.53
C GLN A 45 34.50 12.06 0.34
N VAL A 46 33.67 11.08 0.70
CA VAL A 46 32.54 11.26 1.62
C VAL A 46 33.02 11.76 2.99
N GLN A 47 34.08 11.18 3.53
CA GLN A 47 34.69 11.61 4.79
C GLN A 47 35.20 13.05 4.70
N ALA A 48 35.96 13.37 3.65
CA ALA A 48 36.48 14.72 3.42
C ALA A 48 35.37 15.77 3.26
N PHE A 49 34.23 15.38 2.67
CA PHE A 49 33.04 16.23 2.60
C PHE A 49 32.49 16.51 4.00
N TRP A 50 32.24 15.48 4.80
CA TRP A 50 31.62 15.61 6.13
C TRP A 50 32.51 16.27 7.18
N THR A 51 33.84 16.15 7.07
CA THR A 51 34.79 16.89 7.93
C THR A 51 34.70 18.41 7.76
N LYS A 52 34.19 18.89 6.61
CA LYS A 52 33.98 20.32 6.36
C LYS A 52 32.59 20.82 6.79
N GLN A 53 31.66 19.91 7.08
CA GLN A 53 30.30 20.26 7.50
C GLN A 53 30.22 20.49 9.01
N PRO A 54 29.18 21.19 9.50
CA PRO A 54 29.01 21.41 10.93
C PRO A 54 28.92 20.10 11.72
N SER A 55 29.68 20.01 12.82
CA SER A 55 29.85 18.78 13.61
C SER A 55 28.58 18.27 14.29
N PHE A 56 27.54 19.10 14.41
CA PHE A 56 26.24 18.69 14.96
C PHE A 56 25.40 17.89 13.96
N ILE A 57 25.79 17.83 12.69
CA ILE A 57 25.10 17.04 11.67
C ILE A 57 25.79 15.68 11.56
N LYS A 58 25.05 14.60 11.83
CA LYS A 58 25.57 13.26 11.60
C LYS A 58 25.73 12.99 10.10
N PRO A 59 26.86 12.43 9.65
CA PRO A 59 27.07 12.06 8.26
C PRO A 59 25.95 11.24 7.63
N LEU A 60 25.51 11.67 6.45
CA LEU A 60 24.65 10.90 5.55
C LEU A 60 25.51 10.33 4.42
N VAL A 61 25.45 9.00 4.24
CA VAL A 61 26.20 8.27 3.22
C VAL A 61 25.22 7.50 2.35
N SER A 62 25.22 7.80 1.06
CA SER A 62 24.39 7.11 0.07
C SER A 62 25.17 5.97 -0.57
N VAL A 63 24.55 4.79 -0.57
CA VAL A 63 25.07 3.55 -1.14
C VAL A 63 24.32 3.30 -2.45
N TYR A 64 25.04 3.31 -3.56
CA TYR A 64 24.47 3.09 -4.89
C TYR A 64 24.64 1.61 -5.23
N TYR A 65 23.53 0.91 -5.42
CA TYR A 65 23.53 -0.52 -5.73
C TYR A 65 23.47 -0.76 -7.24
N ASP A 66 23.90 -1.94 -7.68
CA ASP A 66 23.87 -2.37 -9.07
C ASP A 66 22.45 -2.69 -9.61
N GLN A 67 21.47 -2.81 -8.71
CA GLN A 67 20.10 -3.20 -9.01
C GLN A 67 19.13 -2.77 -7.90
N VAL A 68 17.84 -3.08 -8.06
CA VAL A 68 16.88 -3.07 -6.95
C VAL A 68 17.26 -4.17 -5.97
N ILE A 69 17.89 -3.81 -4.85
CA ILE A 69 18.49 -4.76 -3.92
C ILE A 69 17.47 -5.33 -2.92
N ALA A 70 17.48 -6.65 -2.73
CA ALA A 70 16.74 -7.32 -1.66
C ALA A 70 17.36 -7.00 -0.28
N LYS A 71 16.55 -6.99 0.79
CA LYS A 71 17.02 -6.72 2.17
C LYS A 71 18.20 -7.63 2.59
N SER A 72 18.18 -8.90 2.22
CA SER A 72 19.24 -9.86 2.55
C SER A 72 20.59 -9.56 1.91
N ASN A 73 20.59 -8.78 0.82
CA ASN A 73 21.77 -8.46 0.00
C ASN A 73 22.24 -7.01 0.18
N ARG A 74 21.64 -6.25 1.10
CA ARG A 74 22.16 -4.94 1.52
C ARG A 74 23.44 -5.14 2.33
N ILE A 75 24.26 -4.09 2.41
CA ILE A 75 25.44 -4.06 3.27
C ILE A 75 25.06 -4.40 4.72
N GLN A 76 25.87 -5.22 5.39
CA GLN A 76 25.67 -5.66 6.79
C GLN A 76 26.88 -5.41 7.68
N ALA A 77 28.09 -5.42 7.10
CA ALA A 77 29.36 -5.19 7.76
C ALA A 77 29.99 -3.82 7.39
N LEU A 78 29.51 -3.15 6.35
CA LEU A 78 29.92 -1.79 5.98
C LEU A 78 28.99 -0.74 6.61
N LEU A 79 29.53 0.45 6.94
CA LEU A 79 28.79 1.57 7.55
C LEU A 79 28.12 1.23 8.90
N VAL A 80 28.74 0.33 9.68
CA VAL A 80 28.26 -0.10 11.00
C VAL A 80 29.28 0.18 12.09
N GLN A 81 28.84 0.81 13.17
CA GLN A 81 29.62 0.99 14.39
C GLN A 81 29.31 -0.09 15.42
N LYS A 82 30.35 -0.71 16.00
CA LYS A 82 30.24 -1.66 17.12
C LYS A 82 29.18 -2.76 16.91
N ASN A 83 28.15 -2.79 17.77
CA ASN A 83 27.08 -3.81 17.83
C ASN A 83 25.78 -3.37 17.10
N GLU A 84 25.81 -2.24 16.39
CA GLU A 84 24.63 -1.79 15.64
C GLU A 84 24.37 -2.69 14.43
N LYS A 85 23.12 -2.70 13.94
CA LYS A 85 22.77 -3.40 12.69
C LYS A 85 22.76 -2.37 11.56
N ALA A 86 23.38 -2.68 10.42
CA ALA A 86 23.42 -1.80 9.24
C ALA A 86 22.04 -1.25 8.82
N ASN A 87 20.98 -2.05 8.92
CA ASN A 87 19.63 -1.59 8.56
C ASN A 87 19.09 -0.49 9.50
N GLY A 88 19.59 -0.41 10.73
CA GLY A 88 19.19 0.61 11.69
C GLY A 88 19.70 2.01 11.37
N SER A 89 20.71 2.15 10.49
CA SER A 89 21.18 3.45 10.02
C SER A 89 20.47 3.93 8.76
N ILE A 90 19.59 3.13 8.13
CA ILE A 90 18.90 3.52 6.89
C ILE A 90 17.85 4.59 7.19
N VAL A 91 17.99 5.73 6.52
CA VAL A 91 17.11 6.89 6.69
C VAL A 91 16.44 7.33 5.38
N GLY A 92 16.74 6.65 4.27
CA GLY A 92 15.96 6.79 3.04
C GLY A 92 16.39 5.85 1.93
N ALA A 93 15.48 5.61 0.98
CA ALA A 93 15.75 4.85 -0.23
C ALA A 93 15.04 5.47 -1.43
N LYS A 94 15.71 5.48 -2.59
CA LYS A 94 15.14 5.92 -3.86
C LYS A 94 15.70 5.13 -5.04
N PHE A 95 15.15 5.35 -6.22
CA PHE A 95 15.72 4.83 -7.46
C PHE A 95 16.67 5.83 -8.11
N THR A 96 17.59 5.31 -8.91
CA THR A 96 18.33 6.07 -9.92
C THR A 96 17.37 6.85 -10.81
N SER A 97 17.73 8.09 -11.15
CA SER A 97 16.90 8.99 -11.98
C SER A 97 16.99 8.70 -13.48
N THR A 98 18.07 8.06 -13.94
CA THR A 98 18.31 7.73 -15.34
C THR A 98 18.72 6.27 -15.50
N GLY A 99 18.37 5.68 -16.65
CA GLY A 99 18.69 4.29 -16.97
C GLY A 99 17.80 3.27 -16.25
N GLU A 100 18.35 2.08 -16.02
CA GLU A 100 17.65 1.03 -15.27
C GLU A 100 17.47 1.44 -13.81
N LYS A 101 16.34 1.06 -13.21
CA LYS A 101 16.04 1.36 -11.81
C LYS A 101 16.97 0.55 -10.90
N LYS A 102 17.81 1.25 -10.14
CA LYS A 102 18.68 0.70 -9.11
C LYS A 102 18.46 1.41 -7.78
N HIS A 103 18.69 0.71 -6.66
CA HIS A 103 18.51 1.33 -5.35
C HIS A 103 19.67 2.28 -5.00
N ILE A 104 19.31 3.45 -4.47
CA ILE A 104 20.19 4.34 -3.72
C ILE A 104 19.66 4.38 -2.30
N ILE A 105 20.43 3.86 -1.33
CA ILE A 105 20.03 3.79 0.08
C ILE A 105 20.92 4.74 0.88
N THR A 106 20.30 5.67 1.59
CA THR A 106 21.00 6.65 2.42
C THR A 106 21.04 6.19 3.87
N HIS A 107 22.24 6.16 4.44
CA HIS A 107 22.51 5.79 5.83
C HIS A 107 22.93 7.02 6.64
N CYS A 108 22.39 7.20 7.84
CA CYS A 108 22.88 8.16 8.83
C CYS A 108 23.83 7.46 9.80
N VAL A 109 25.11 7.85 9.77
CA VAL A 109 26.20 7.19 10.50
C VAL A 109 27.12 8.21 11.15
N THR A 110 28.11 7.73 11.93
CA THR A 110 29.16 8.57 12.51
C THR A 110 30.38 8.67 11.57
N LEU A 111 31.20 9.71 11.73
CA LEU A 111 32.51 9.80 11.03
C LEU A 111 33.42 8.61 11.38
N GLU A 112 33.32 8.11 12.62
CA GLU A 112 34.02 6.91 13.07
C GLU A 112 33.58 5.67 12.27
N ALA A 113 32.28 5.48 12.03
CA ALA A 113 31.78 4.36 11.23
C ALA A 113 32.28 4.42 9.77
N ILE A 114 32.42 5.61 9.18
CA ILE A 114 33.01 5.80 7.85
C ILE A 114 34.48 5.39 7.86
N GLN A 115 35.26 5.87 8.84
CA GLN A 115 36.67 5.52 9.00
C GLN A 115 36.87 4.01 9.22
N GLU A 116 36.08 3.39 10.10
CA GLU A 116 36.13 1.95 10.32
C GLU A 116 35.79 1.16 9.05
N THR A 117 34.88 1.67 8.22
CA THR A 117 34.53 1.03 6.94
C THR A 117 35.68 1.09 5.95
N ILE A 118 36.37 2.24 5.86
CA ILE A 118 37.59 2.39 5.05
C ILE A 118 38.64 1.37 5.49
N THR A 119 38.96 1.31 6.79
CA THR A 119 39.94 0.36 7.33
C THR A 119 39.55 -1.11 7.10
N ARG A 120 38.25 -1.45 7.22
CA ARG A 120 37.73 -2.79 6.90
C ARG A 120 37.96 -3.15 5.43
N LEU A 121 37.72 -2.22 4.50
CA LEU A 121 37.92 -2.43 3.07
C LEU A 121 39.42 -2.54 2.72
N GLU A 122 40.27 -1.70 3.30
CA GLU A 122 41.72 -1.76 3.13
C GLU A 122 42.28 -3.11 3.60
N THR A 123 41.85 -3.56 4.78
CA THR A 123 42.26 -4.85 5.34
C THR A 123 41.79 -6.01 4.45
N ALA A 124 40.55 -5.97 3.97
CA ALA A 124 40.03 -7.00 3.07
C ALA A 124 40.78 -7.02 1.73
N ARG A 125 41.07 -5.86 1.15
CA ARG A 125 41.88 -5.72 -0.07
C ARG A 125 43.28 -6.32 0.12
N SER A 126 43.99 -5.95 1.17
CA SER A 126 45.32 -6.51 1.47
C SER A 126 45.28 -8.02 1.63
N PHE A 127 44.29 -8.54 2.37
CA PHE A 127 44.11 -9.99 2.52
C PHE A 127 43.88 -10.70 1.19
N ILE A 128 43.05 -10.12 0.30
CA ILE A 128 42.79 -10.69 -1.03
C ILE A 128 44.07 -10.71 -1.86
N GLN A 129 44.80 -9.60 -1.90
CA GLN A 129 46.07 -9.50 -2.62
C GLN A 129 47.07 -10.57 -2.18
N ASP A 130 47.22 -10.76 -0.86
CA ASP A 130 48.22 -11.66 -0.28
C ASP A 130 47.89 -13.15 -0.47
N HIS A 131 46.60 -13.50 -0.61
CA HIS A 131 46.14 -14.89 -0.59
C HIS A 131 45.49 -15.39 -1.88
N PHE A 132 44.93 -14.49 -2.71
CA PHE A 132 44.17 -14.85 -3.91
C PHE A 132 44.59 -14.08 -5.17
N GLY A 133 45.44 -13.05 -5.05
CA GLY A 133 45.85 -12.21 -6.17
C GLY A 133 44.89 -11.05 -6.39
N ASP A 134 44.56 -10.75 -7.65
CA ASP A 134 43.86 -9.50 -8.00
C ASP A 134 42.33 -9.60 -8.02
N GLU A 135 41.78 -10.80 -7.80
CA GLU A 135 40.35 -11.07 -7.84
C GLU A 135 39.94 -12.08 -6.76
N ILE A 136 38.66 -12.06 -6.37
CA ILE A 136 38.07 -13.02 -5.44
C ILE A 136 36.77 -13.63 -5.98
N THR A 137 36.64 -14.95 -5.85
CA THR A 137 35.50 -15.74 -6.37
C THR A 137 34.66 -16.39 -5.26
N ASN A 138 33.54 -17.02 -5.63
CA ASN A 138 32.75 -17.83 -4.69
C ASN A 138 33.57 -18.93 -4.00
N THR A 139 34.44 -19.62 -4.75
CA THR A 139 35.24 -20.74 -4.23
C THR A 139 36.19 -20.25 -3.13
N ASP A 140 36.76 -19.06 -3.30
CA ASP A 140 37.68 -18.43 -2.36
C ASP A 140 36.96 -18.01 -1.07
N VAL A 141 35.79 -17.36 -1.20
CA VAL A 141 34.94 -17.01 -0.05
C VAL A 141 34.47 -18.27 0.71
N ALA A 142 34.17 -19.36 0.00
CA ALA A 142 33.87 -20.65 0.61
C ALA A 142 35.09 -21.24 1.35
N ALA A 143 36.31 -21.06 0.83
CA ALA A 143 37.54 -21.48 1.50
C ALA A 143 37.79 -20.71 2.81
N ILE A 144 37.51 -19.39 2.83
CA ILE A 144 37.56 -18.55 4.04
C ILE A 144 36.56 -19.07 5.08
N THR A 145 35.29 -19.21 4.70
CA THR A 145 34.21 -19.55 5.66
C THR A 145 34.32 -20.97 6.19
N SER A 146 34.74 -21.94 5.36
CA SER A 146 34.99 -23.32 5.78
C SER A 146 36.21 -23.48 6.69
N GLY A 147 37.08 -22.47 6.79
CA GLY A 147 38.29 -22.52 7.61
C GLY A 147 39.42 -23.36 6.99
N LYS A 148 39.36 -23.60 5.68
CA LYS A 148 40.47 -24.22 4.93
C LYS A 148 41.71 -23.32 4.92
N ILE A 149 41.50 -22.01 5.00
CA ILE A 149 42.55 -21.02 5.13
C ILE A 149 42.82 -20.77 6.62
N LYS A 150 44.05 -21.05 7.04
CA LYS A 150 44.55 -20.78 8.39
C LYS A 150 45.50 -19.59 8.32
N ALA A 151 44.93 -18.39 8.19
CA ALA A 151 45.66 -17.13 8.14
C ALA A 151 45.14 -16.17 9.22
N ASP A 152 45.91 -15.13 9.50
CA ASP A 152 45.38 -13.96 10.20
C ASP A 152 44.49 -13.17 9.24
N PHE A 153 43.20 -13.08 9.54
CA PHE A 153 42.21 -12.38 8.71
C PHE A 153 42.22 -10.87 8.99
N GLY A 154 43.42 -10.30 9.16
CA GLY A 154 43.63 -8.90 9.56
C GLY A 154 42.94 -8.56 10.88
N GLY A 155 42.98 -9.47 11.85
CA GLY A 155 42.31 -9.31 13.16
C GLY A 155 40.79 -9.50 13.16
N PHE A 156 40.17 -9.87 12.03
CA PHE A 156 38.72 -10.16 11.98
C PHE A 156 38.39 -11.65 12.19
N PRO A 157 37.18 -11.97 12.70
CA PRO A 157 36.63 -13.30 12.53
C PRO A 157 36.43 -13.62 11.04
N LYS A 158 36.73 -14.85 10.61
CA LYS A 158 36.57 -15.31 9.21
C LYS A 158 35.21 -14.98 8.57
N THR A 159 34.13 -15.06 9.36
CA THR A 159 32.77 -14.75 8.91
C THR A 159 32.56 -13.25 8.68
N LYS A 160 33.25 -12.40 9.44
CA LYS A 160 33.21 -10.94 9.28
C LYS A 160 33.96 -10.52 8.03
N LEU A 161 35.16 -11.06 7.78
CA LEU A 161 35.90 -10.82 6.54
C LEU A 161 35.08 -11.26 5.31
N ALA A 162 34.55 -12.50 5.33
CA ALA A 162 33.69 -12.99 4.26
C ALA A 162 32.46 -12.09 4.04
N ARG A 163 31.86 -11.55 5.10
CA ARG A 163 30.74 -10.61 4.96
C ARG A 163 31.16 -9.28 4.33
N ILE A 164 32.31 -8.72 4.72
CA ILE A 164 32.85 -7.49 4.11
C ILE A 164 33.01 -7.68 2.60
N ILE A 165 33.57 -8.81 2.18
CA ILE A 165 33.74 -9.15 0.75
C ILE A 165 32.39 -9.29 0.04
N VAL A 166 31.42 -9.99 0.65
CA VAL A 166 30.09 -10.16 0.06
C VAL A 166 29.33 -8.85 -0.07
N ASP A 167 29.49 -7.92 0.88
CA ASP A 167 28.84 -6.61 0.87
C ASP A 167 29.29 -5.74 -0.32
N THR A 168 30.55 -5.86 -0.79
CA THR A 168 31.04 -5.04 -1.91
C THR A 168 30.49 -5.46 -3.26
N LEU A 169 30.04 -6.72 -3.40
CA LEU A 169 29.56 -7.29 -4.68
C LEU A 169 28.50 -6.43 -5.36
N ARG A 170 27.56 -5.88 -4.58
CA ARG A 170 26.37 -5.19 -5.09
C ARG A 170 26.45 -3.67 -4.97
N VAL A 171 27.52 -3.15 -4.40
CA VAL A 171 27.73 -1.70 -4.22
C VAL A 171 28.56 -1.18 -5.39
N GLU A 172 28.00 -0.28 -6.18
CA GLU A 172 28.72 0.39 -7.27
C GLU A 172 29.60 1.51 -6.73
N LYS A 173 29.10 2.30 -5.78
CA LYS A 173 29.83 3.42 -5.17
C LYS A 173 29.20 3.89 -3.86
N PHE A 174 29.95 4.73 -3.14
CA PHE A 174 29.45 5.55 -2.03
C PHE A 174 29.43 7.03 -2.42
N GLY A 175 28.53 7.81 -1.83
CA GLY A 175 28.44 9.26 -2.11
C GLY A 175 27.57 10.02 -1.12
N VAL A 176 27.31 11.29 -1.42
CA VAL A 176 26.41 12.16 -0.67
C VAL A 176 25.40 12.74 -1.66
N GLU A 177 24.12 12.44 -1.43
CA GLU A 177 23.04 13.02 -2.21
C GLU A 177 22.79 14.47 -1.79
N GLN A 178 22.51 15.33 -2.77
CA GLN A 178 22.17 16.73 -2.54
C GLN A 178 20.99 17.07 -3.45
N LEU A 179 19.96 17.71 -2.88
CA LEU A 179 18.82 18.18 -3.66
C LEU A 179 19.01 19.66 -3.99
N SER A 180 18.93 20.00 -5.28
CA SER A 180 18.87 21.38 -5.75
C SER A 180 17.69 21.54 -6.70
N VAL A 181 16.64 22.19 -6.21
CA VAL A 181 15.38 22.45 -6.94
C VAL A 181 14.84 23.82 -6.56
N VAL A 182 14.58 24.68 -7.54
CA VAL A 182 14.01 26.01 -7.26
C VAL A 182 12.50 25.87 -7.07
N SER A 183 11.96 26.44 -5.98
CA SER A 183 10.52 26.58 -5.77
C SER A 183 10.15 28.04 -5.58
N THR A 184 9.15 28.52 -6.32
CA THR A 184 8.59 29.87 -6.18
C THR A 184 7.34 29.92 -5.29
N VAL A 185 6.93 28.77 -4.76
CA VAL A 185 5.74 28.59 -3.91
C VAL A 185 6.13 27.90 -2.61
N PRO A 186 5.31 28.01 -1.54
CA PRO A 186 5.53 27.25 -0.33
C PRO A 186 5.62 25.74 -0.62
N SER A 187 6.50 25.06 0.11
CA SER A 187 6.81 23.65 -0.12
C SER A 187 6.67 22.84 1.17
N ILE A 188 6.17 21.60 1.04
CA ILE A 188 6.30 20.58 2.08
C ILE A 188 7.63 19.87 1.86
N VAL A 189 8.53 20.00 2.82
CA VAL A 189 9.92 19.53 2.76
C VAL A 189 10.15 18.48 3.83
N THR A 190 10.82 17.40 3.47
CA THR A 190 11.21 16.32 4.38
C THR A 190 12.71 16.21 4.42
N ILE A 191 13.27 16.20 5.62
CA ILE A 191 14.71 15.99 5.81
C ILE A 191 14.99 14.56 6.28
N TYR A 192 16.17 14.05 6.00
CA TYR A 192 16.61 12.77 6.55
C TYR A 192 16.63 12.82 8.08
N ASP A 193 16.20 11.74 8.72
CA ASP A 193 16.31 11.61 10.17
C ASP A 193 17.78 11.48 10.57
N THR A 194 18.35 12.54 11.13
CA THR A 194 19.74 12.53 11.62
C THR A 194 19.86 12.09 13.08
N GLY A 195 18.73 11.73 13.72
CA GLY A 195 18.63 11.51 15.16
C GLY A 195 18.74 12.79 16.00
N VAL A 196 18.81 13.96 15.36
CA VAL A 196 18.77 15.28 16.00
C VAL A 196 17.35 15.83 15.89
N ASN A 197 16.89 16.60 16.89
CA ASN A 197 15.60 17.28 16.80
C ASN A 197 15.59 18.25 15.60
N THR A 198 14.58 18.11 14.74
CA THR A 198 14.44 18.90 13.51
C THR A 198 14.37 20.41 13.77
N VAL A 199 13.69 20.86 14.83
CA VAL A 199 13.59 22.28 15.15
C VAL A 199 14.98 22.83 15.51
N ASP A 200 15.71 22.15 16.39
CA ASP A 200 17.06 22.55 16.81
C ASP A 200 18.03 22.55 15.62
N LEU A 201 17.92 21.56 14.74
CA LEU A 201 18.74 21.43 13.54
C LEU A 201 18.53 22.62 12.59
N LEU A 202 17.27 22.96 12.30
CA LEU A 202 16.91 24.02 11.37
C LEU A 202 17.18 25.42 11.95
N GLN A 203 17.03 25.61 13.26
CA GLN A 203 17.45 26.84 13.93
C GLN A 203 18.95 27.10 13.76
N LYS A 204 19.78 26.06 13.83
CA LYS A 204 21.22 26.18 13.56
C LYS A 204 21.54 26.48 12.09
N VAL A 205 20.66 26.10 11.16
CA VAL A 205 20.74 26.51 9.74
C VAL A 205 20.32 27.98 9.57
N GLY A 206 19.57 28.54 10.52
CA GLY A 206 19.11 29.93 10.55
C GLY A 206 17.61 30.11 10.30
N LEU A 207 16.83 29.02 10.39
CA LEU A 207 15.38 29.03 10.22
C LEU A 207 14.68 29.23 11.56
N SER A 208 13.68 30.11 11.63
CA SER A 208 13.04 30.50 12.91
C SER A 208 11.55 30.14 13.01
N LYS A 209 10.80 30.11 11.90
CA LYS A 209 9.38 29.77 11.86
C LYS A 209 9.18 28.41 11.19
N ILE A 210 9.10 27.35 11.99
CA ILE A 210 9.04 25.98 11.49
C ILE A 210 7.68 25.39 11.83
N GLU A 211 6.86 25.17 10.81
CA GLU A 211 5.58 24.47 10.94
C GLU A 211 5.77 23.00 10.61
N LEU A 212 5.80 22.15 11.64
CA LEU A 212 5.97 20.70 11.49
C LEU A 212 4.65 20.00 11.14
N LEU A 213 4.74 19.01 10.25
CA LEU A 213 3.68 18.04 9.97
C LEU A 213 3.89 16.74 10.76
N ASP A 214 5.16 16.37 10.92
CA ASP A 214 5.66 15.26 11.74
C ASP A 214 7.10 15.57 12.19
N ARG A 215 7.84 14.56 12.67
CA ARG A 215 9.21 14.73 13.18
C ARG A 215 10.20 15.24 12.14
N THR A 216 10.02 14.93 10.86
CA THR A 216 10.99 15.18 9.78
C THR A 216 10.44 16.00 8.62
N THR A 217 9.12 16.19 8.57
CA THR A 217 8.42 16.90 7.51
C THR A 217 7.85 18.23 8.01
N MET A 218 8.06 19.28 7.23
CA MET A 218 7.70 20.65 7.57
C MET A 218 7.22 21.43 6.34
N ARG A 219 6.52 22.54 6.58
CA ARG A 219 6.20 23.52 5.55
C ARG A 219 7.21 24.66 5.59
N LEU A 220 7.79 25.00 4.44
CA LEU A 220 8.72 26.12 4.29
C LEU A 220 8.22 27.13 3.26
N GLN A 221 8.44 28.41 3.52
CA GLN A 221 8.27 29.48 2.54
C GLN A 221 9.41 29.44 1.50
N PRO A 222 9.24 30.01 0.29
CA PRO A 222 10.26 29.98 -0.76
C PRO A 222 11.66 30.40 -0.29
N GLY A 223 11.78 31.52 0.44
CA GLY A 223 13.08 32.00 0.94
C GLY A 223 13.71 31.11 2.01
N ASP A 224 12.89 30.52 2.90
CA ASP A 224 13.36 29.56 3.90
C ASP A 224 13.83 28.25 3.26
N PHE A 225 13.14 27.82 2.20
CA PHE A 225 13.53 26.64 1.42
C PHE A 225 14.84 26.88 0.67
N GLU A 226 15.00 28.04 0.03
CA GLU A 226 16.23 28.45 -0.64
C GLU A 226 17.42 28.50 0.35
N LEU A 227 17.20 29.06 1.54
CA LEU A 227 18.23 29.10 2.59
C LEU A 227 18.66 27.68 3.03
N LEU A 228 17.71 26.75 3.16
CA LEU A 228 18.01 25.36 3.50
C LEU A 228 18.81 24.67 2.38
N GLN A 229 18.47 24.93 1.12
CA GLN A 229 19.19 24.39 -0.04
C GLN A 229 20.61 24.97 -0.18
N GLU A 230 20.81 26.23 0.15
CA GLU A 230 22.14 26.84 0.11
C GLU A 230 23.05 26.27 1.20
N LYS A 231 22.53 26.14 2.43
CA LYS A 231 23.35 25.79 3.60
C LYS A 231 23.47 24.29 3.86
N ALA A 232 22.42 23.52 3.58
CA ALA A 232 22.37 22.11 3.91
C ALA A 232 21.54 21.27 2.90
N PRO A 233 21.86 21.32 1.59
CA PRO A 233 21.10 20.60 0.55
C PRO A 233 21.11 19.08 0.72
N TYR A 234 22.11 18.56 1.44
CA TYR A 234 22.28 17.14 1.77
C TYR A 234 21.31 16.64 2.85
N LEU A 235 20.66 17.53 3.60
CA LEU A 235 19.63 17.14 4.57
C LEU A 235 18.29 16.83 3.91
N ILE A 236 18.02 17.41 2.74
CA ILE A 236 16.71 17.33 2.10
C ILE A 236 16.57 15.96 1.41
N SER A 237 15.61 15.18 1.89
CA SER A 237 15.26 13.88 1.30
C SER A 237 14.19 14.01 0.22
N MET A 238 13.18 14.88 0.45
CA MET A 238 12.00 15.02 -0.41
C MET A 238 11.47 16.45 -0.34
N SER A 239 10.89 16.93 -1.44
CA SER A 239 10.16 18.20 -1.46
C SER A 239 9.02 18.15 -2.46
N VAL A 240 7.86 18.71 -2.10
CA VAL A 240 6.71 18.91 -2.98
C VAL A 240 6.10 20.29 -2.77
N SER A 241 5.40 20.81 -3.77
CA SER A 241 4.62 22.05 -3.65
C SER A 241 3.49 21.86 -2.61
N ASP A 242 3.31 22.84 -1.72
CA ASP A 242 2.20 22.86 -0.75
C ASP A 242 0.87 23.30 -1.38
N ILE A 243 0.90 23.82 -2.61
CA ILE A 243 -0.32 24.21 -3.33
C ILE A 243 -0.88 22.98 -4.04
N ALA A 244 -1.94 22.41 -3.49
CA ALA A 244 -2.79 21.47 -4.22
C ALA A 244 -3.76 22.27 -5.08
N LYS A 245 -3.58 22.19 -6.41
CA LYS A 245 -4.64 22.58 -7.33
C LYS A 245 -5.57 21.37 -7.50
N LEU A 246 -6.83 21.55 -7.14
CA LEU A 246 -7.84 20.51 -7.26
C LEU A 246 -8.29 20.39 -8.71
N SER A 247 -8.71 19.19 -9.09
CA SER A 247 -9.23 18.93 -10.44
C SER A 247 -10.64 19.54 -10.54
N PRO A 248 -10.94 20.39 -11.53
CA PRO A 248 -12.27 20.98 -11.67
C PRO A 248 -13.31 19.92 -12.04
N ILE A 249 -14.58 20.14 -11.64
CA ILE A 249 -15.70 19.30 -12.06
C ILE A 249 -15.89 19.44 -13.57
N VAL A 250 -16.00 18.31 -14.27
CA VAL A 250 -16.52 18.28 -15.65
C VAL A 250 -18.03 18.01 -15.57
N ALA A 251 -18.82 19.07 -15.63
CA ALA A 251 -20.29 19.00 -15.59
C ALA A 251 -20.91 19.53 -16.89
N ALA A 252 -22.06 18.96 -17.26
CA ALA A 252 -23.00 19.62 -18.15
C ALA A 252 -24.26 19.97 -17.36
N THR A 253 -24.70 21.21 -17.45
CA THR A 253 -25.93 21.70 -16.80
C THR A 253 -27.13 21.37 -17.68
N GLU A 254 -28.12 20.69 -17.11
CA GLU A 254 -29.45 20.53 -17.70
C GLU A 254 -30.47 20.72 -16.56
N GLU A 255 -31.53 21.48 -16.82
CA GLU A 255 -32.67 21.56 -15.90
C GLU A 255 -33.41 20.22 -15.92
N VAL A 256 -33.42 19.52 -14.78
CA VAL A 256 -34.20 18.29 -14.60
C VAL A 256 -35.33 18.57 -13.61
N ASP A 257 -36.54 18.30 -14.06
CA ASP A 257 -37.82 18.70 -13.44
C ASP A 257 -38.34 17.75 -12.34
N SER A 258 -37.47 16.90 -11.75
CA SER A 258 -37.92 15.90 -10.77
C SER A 258 -37.73 16.38 -9.33
N LYS A 259 -38.84 16.71 -8.65
CA LYS A 259 -38.86 16.86 -7.19
C LYS A 259 -38.68 15.50 -6.51
N ILE A 260 -37.42 15.12 -6.25
CA ILE A 260 -37.09 13.93 -5.45
C ILE A 260 -37.35 14.26 -3.98
N THR A 261 -37.96 13.31 -3.27
CA THR A 261 -38.10 13.33 -1.81
C THR A 261 -37.74 11.96 -1.28
N ILE A 262 -37.08 11.94 -0.12
CA ILE A 262 -36.69 10.71 0.58
C ILE A 262 -37.24 10.74 2.02
N PRO A 263 -37.43 9.58 2.67
CA PRO A 263 -37.79 9.51 4.08
C PRO A 263 -36.79 10.28 4.95
N ALA A 264 -37.22 10.69 6.14
CA ALA A 264 -36.30 11.23 7.15
C ALA A 264 -35.31 10.13 7.59
N PRO A 265 -34.06 10.49 7.92
CA PRO A 265 -33.10 9.52 8.43
C PRO A 265 -33.55 8.97 9.79
N ASN A 266 -33.15 7.75 10.07
CA ASN A 266 -33.32 7.09 11.36
C ASN A 266 -31.97 6.56 11.84
N ASN A 267 -31.80 5.24 11.81
CA ASN A 267 -30.67 4.52 12.35
C ASN A 267 -29.67 4.06 11.29
N GLU A 268 -29.72 4.57 10.07
CA GLU A 268 -28.82 4.15 8.99
C GLU A 268 -27.33 4.41 9.31
N PRO A 269 -26.37 3.67 8.73
CA PRO A 269 -24.97 3.86 9.06
C PRO A 269 -24.45 5.25 8.69
N ILE A 270 -23.47 5.74 9.45
CA ILE A 270 -22.83 7.05 9.25
C ILE A 270 -21.54 6.88 8.45
N VAL A 271 -21.41 7.66 7.38
CA VAL A 271 -20.18 7.77 6.57
C VAL A 271 -19.56 9.14 6.73
N GLY A 272 -18.25 9.21 6.88
CA GLY A 272 -17.51 10.47 6.89
C GLY A 272 -17.17 10.94 5.48
N VAL A 273 -17.37 12.22 5.19
CA VAL A 273 -16.98 12.83 3.91
C VAL A 273 -16.05 14.00 4.20
N ILE A 274 -14.86 14.01 3.59
CA ILE A 274 -13.92 15.13 3.66
C ILE A 274 -13.75 15.67 2.24
N ASP A 275 -14.37 16.82 1.98
CA ASP A 275 -14.50 17.35 0.61
C ASP A 275 -14.54 18.90 0.59
N THR A 276 -14.97 19.51 -0.51
CA THR A 276 -15.33 20.92 -0.54
C THR A 276 -16.53 21.19 0.38
N VAL A 277 -16.86 22.45 0.63
CA VAL A 277 -18.07 22.81 1.40
C VAL A 277 -19.36 22.16 0.87
N PHE A 278 -20.39 22.08 1.71
CA PHE A 278 -21.69 21.47 1.42
C PHE A 278 -22.81 22.51 1.44
N ASP A 279 -23.80 22.35 0.55
CA ASP A 279 -25.02 23.16 0.54
C ASP A 279 -26.13 22.50 1.36
N GLN A 280 -26.63 23.22 2.36
CA GLN A 280 -27.70 22.74 3.25
C GLN A 280 -29.11 22.93 2.66
N ASP A 281 -29.25 23.68 1.56
CA ASP A 281 -30.54 23.94 0.89
C ASP A 281 -30.89 22.86 -0.15
N VAL A 282 -30.57 21.60 0.13
CA VAL A 282 -30.83 20.44 -0.74
C VAL A 282 -31.83 19.45 -0.13
N TYR A 283 -32.50 18.65 -0.96
CA TYR A 283 -33.60 17.77 -0.54
C TYR A 283 -33.21 16.69 0.51
N PHE A 284 -31.92 16.38 0.62
CA PHE A 284 -31.37 15.36 1.51
C PHE A 284 -30.61 15.97 2.70
N SER A 285 -30.70 17.28 2.95
CA SER A 285 -29.95 17.96 4.01
C SER A 285 -30.18 17.37 5.40
N SER A 286 -31.38 16.85 5.68
CA SER A 286 -31.68 16.15 6.94
C SER A 286 -30.78 14.93 7.20
N TRP A 287 -30.21 14.31 6.16
CA TRP A 287 -29.31 13.17 6.25
C TRP A 287 -27.84 13.55 6.50
N VAL A 288 -27.52 14.86 6.56
CA VAL A 288 -26.15 15.36 6.59
C VAL A 288 -25.90 16.19 7.85
N ASP A 289 -24.95 15.73 8.67
CA ASP A 289 -24.33 16.50 9.75
C ASP A 289 -23.12 17.28 9.19
N TYR A 290 -23.30 18.57 8.94
CA TYR A 290 -22.31 19.40 8.22
C TYR A 290 -21.43 20.25 9.15
N HIS A 291 -20.11 20.18 8.91
CA HIS A 291 -19.07 20.91 9.61
C HIS A 291 -18.19 21.68 8.61
N ASN A 292 -18.20 23.02 8.67
CA ASN A 292 -17.32 23.85 7.84
C ASN A 292 -15.98 24.10 8.55
N LEU A 293 -14.88 23.67 7.94
CA LEU A 293 -13.51 23.81 8.44
C LEU A 293 -12.64 24.68 7.54
N VAL A 294 -13.22 25.35 6.55
CA VAL A 294 -12.53 26.35 5.73
C VAL A 294 -12.22 27.58 6.60
N SER A 295 -11.00 28.11 6.49
CA SER A 295 -10.63 29.34 7.20
C SER A 295 -11.53 30.51 6.80
N GLU A 296 -11.98 31.31 7.77
CA GLU A 296 -12.76 32.53 7.54
C GLU A 296 -12.04 33.55 6.64
N ASP A 297 -10.71 33.45 6.54
CA ASP A 297 -9.88 34.30 5.67
C ASP A 297 -10.01 33.96 4.17
N ILE A 298 -10.62 32.82 3.83
CA ILE A 298 -10.80 32.37 2.44
C ILE A 298 -12.17 32.86 1.97
N PRO A 299 -12.25 33.70 0.91
CA PRO A 299 -13.53 34.21 0.42
C PRO A 299 -14.45 33.08 -0.05
N ASP A 300 -15.74 33.21 0.22
CA ASP A 300 -16.75 32.31 -0.35
C ASP A 300 -16.73 32.36 -1.88
N VAL A 301 -16.80 31.19 -2.50
CA VAL A 301 -16.86 31.04 -3.95
C VAL A 301 -18.28 30.54 -4.29
N PRO A 302 -19.01 31.18 -5.23
CA PRO A 302 -20.41 30.83 -5.53
C PRO A 302 -20.66 29.36 -5.91
N TRP A 303 -19.63 28.65 -6.36
CA TRP A 303 -19.67 27.25 -6.79
C TRP A 303 -18.92 26.31 -5.83
N GLY A 304 -18.43 26.83 -4.71
CA GLY A 304 -17.56 26.10 -3.79
C GLY A 304 -18.25 24.90 -3.15
N ALA A 305 -19.58 24.91 -3.09
CA ALA A 305 -20.38 23.82 -2.53
C ALA A 305 -20.77 22.72 -3.53
N ASP A 306 -20.56 22.92 -4.84
CA ASP A 306 -21.08 22.01 -5.86
C ASP A 306 -20.47 20.61 -5.77
N HIS A 307 -19.15 20.50 -5.59
CA HIS A 307 -18.45 19.21 -5.59
C HIS A 307 -18.83 18.36 -4.37
N GLY A 308 -18.66 18.93 -3.16
CA GLY A 308 -18.97 18.27 -1.90
C GLY A 308 -20.43 17.84 -1.80
N THR A 309 -21.35 18.67 -2.27
CA THR A 309 -22.79 18.34 -2.35
C THR A 309 -23.07 17.21 -3.35
N ALA A 310 -22.46 17.26 -4.54
CA ALA A 310 -22.61 16.21 -5.56
C ALA A 310 -22.12 14.85 -5.06
N VAL A 311 -20.93 14.81 -4.47
CA VAL A 311 -20.34 13.60 -3.86
C VAL A 311 -21.25 13.05 -2.77
N THR A 312 -21.70 13.92 -1.85
CA THR A 312 -22.57 13.54 -0.74
C THR A 312 -23.91 13.00 -1.22
N SER A 313 -24.48 13.57 -2.30
CA SER A 313 -25.75 13.11 -2.87
C SER A 313 -25.70 11.65 -3.32
N ILE A 314 -24.56 11.19 -3.85
CA ILE A 314 -24.37 9.78 -4.24
C ILE A 314 -24.35 8.91 -2.98
N ILE A 315 -23.58 9.29 -1.95
CA ILE A 315 -23.44 8.50 -0.72
C ILE A 315 -24.79 8.35 -0.02
N VAL A 316 -25.53 9.42 0.13
CA VAL A 316 -26.85 9.41 0.80
C VAL A 316 -27.86 8.59 -0.01
N ASP A 317 -28.05 8.89 -1.30
CA ASP A 317 -29.16 8.35 -2.09
C ASP A 317 -28.90 8.32 -3.61
N GLY A 318 -27.71 7.87 -4.01
CA GLY A 318 -27.32 7.77 -5.42
C GLY A 318 -28.33 7.07 -6.35
N PRO A 319 -28.94 5.94 -5.96
CA PRO A 319 -29.91 5.21 -6.81
C PRO A 319 -31.15 5.99 -7.22
N SER A 320 -31.67 6.93 -6.41
CA SER A 320 -32.89 7.66 -6.78
C SER A 320 -32.70 8.54 -8.03
N PHE A 321 -31.51 9.13 -8.21
CA PHE A 321 -31.17 9.85 -9.44
C PHE A 321 -30.66 8.94 -10.55
N ASN A 322 -30.13 7.77 -10.21
CA ASN A 322 -29.52 6.82 -11.13
C ASN A 322 -30.10 5.41 -10.91
N PRO A 323 -31.38 5.14 -11.25
CA PRO A 323 -32.02 3.85 -10.98
C PRO A 323 -31.30 2.67 -11.64
N GLU A 324 -30.61 2.93 -12.75
CA GLU A 324 -29.79 1.96 -13.45
C GLU A 324 -28.50 1.60 -12.71
N LEU A 325 -28.11 2.36 -11.68
CA LEU A 325 -26.97 2.13 -10.80
C LEU A 325 -27.38 1.60 -9.42
N GLU A 326 -28.63 1.12 -9.27
CA GLU A 326 -29.11 0.50 -8.03
C GLU A 326 -28.11 -0.54 -7.50
N ASP A 327 -27.60 -0.29 -6.29
CA ASP A 327 -26.50 -1.03 -5.68
C ASP A 327 -26.94 -1.93 -4.52
N GLY A 328 -28.20 -1.84 -4.09
CA GLY A 328 -28.75 -2.64 -3.00
C GLY A 328 -28.20 -2.29 -1.62
N CYS A 329 -27.48 -1.16 -1.47
CA CYS A 329 -26.86 -0.79 -0.19
C CYS A 329 -27.77 0.04 0.73
N GLY A 330 -28.93 0.50 0.25
CA GLY A 330 -29.82 1.38 1.02
C GLY A 330 -29.33 2.84 1.06
N ARG A 331 -29.58 3.54 2.16
CA ARG A 331 -29.15 4.94 2.37
C ARG A 331 -28.13 5.02 3.50
N PHE A 332 -27.39 6.12 3.52
CA PHE A 332 -26.38 6.40 4.55
C PHE A 332 -26.54 7.82 5.06
N ARG A 333 -26.44 7.98 6.38
CA ARG A 333 -26.24 9.29 6.98
C ARG A 333 -24.81 9.74 6.71
N VAL A 334 -24.58 11.03 6.55
CA VAL A 334 -23.24 11.57 6.28
C VAL A 334 -22.85 12.59 7.33
N ARG A 335 -21.63 12.46 7.87
CA ARG A 335 -20.95 13.57 8.54
C ARG A 335 -19.99 14.22 7.54
N HIS A 336 -20.33 15.42 7.09
CA HIS A 336 -19.62 16.12 6.02
C HIS A 336 -18.69 17.19 6.58
N PHE A 337 -17.41 17.15 6.22
CA PHE A 337 -16.39 18.11 6.60
C PHE A 337 -15.89 18.88 5.39
N GLY A 338 -16.29 20.15 5.28
CA GLY A 338 -15.81 21.05 4.23
C GLY A 338 -14.43 21.58 4.56
N VAL A 339 -13.39 21.15 3.83
CA VAL A 339 -11.98 21.55 4.09
C VAL A 339 -11.41 22.52 3.05
N THR A 340 -12.18 22.83 2.00
CA THR A 340 -11.80 23.77 0.94
C THR A 340 -13.03 24.29 0.19
N ASN A 341 -12.90 25.41 -0.53
CA ASN A 341 -13.92 25.99 -1.39
C ASN A 341 -13.66 25.78 -2.90
N GLY A 342 -12.69 24.93 -3.27
CA GLY A 342 -12.68 24.25 -4.57
C GLY A 342 -11.46 24.45 -5.48
N ASP A 343 -10.83 25.63 -5.53
CA ASP A 343 -9.82 25.89 -6.57
C ASP A 343 -8.38 25.60 -6.15
N ARG A 344 -8.01 25.97 -4.93
CA ARG A 344 -6.68 25.77 -4.37
C ARG A 344 -6.80 25.46 -2.89
N ALA A 345 -6.08 24.45 -2.45
CA ALA A 345 -5.94 24.14 -1.03
C ALA A 345 -4.45 24.14 -0.66
N SER A 346 -4.15 24.59 0.56
CA SER A 346 -2.87 24.22 1.17
C SER A 346 -2.96 22.76 1.57
N SER A 347 -2.13 21.93 0.92
CA SER A 347 -1.98 20.51 1.23
C SER A 347 -1.71 20.32 2.72
N PHE A 348 -0.83 21.16 3.29
CA PHE A 348 -0.48 21.13 4.70
C PHE A 348 -1.69 21.40 5.62
N SER A 349 -2.53 22.40 5.31
CA SER A 349 -3.74 22.68 6.09
C SER A 349 -4.75 21.55 5.99
N VAL A 350 -4.97 20.98 4.80
CA VAL A 350 -5.88 19.84 4.60
C VAL A 350 -5.42 18.62 5.40
N ILE A 351 -4.11 18.32 5.42
CA ILE A 351 -3.56 17.21 6.20
C ILE A 351 -3.80 17.42 7.70
N LYS A 352 -3.58 18.64 8.21
CA LYS A 352 -3.85 18.97 9.62
C LYS A 352 -5.33 18.80 9.96
N ALA A 353 -6.23 19.27 9.10
CA ALA A 353 -7.67 19.12 9.26
C ALA A 353 -8.06 17.63 9.30
N ILE A 354 -7.57 16.81 8.36
CA ILE A 354 -7.83 15.35 8.36
C ILE A 354 -7.43 14.71 9.69
N LYS A 355 -6.21 14.99 10.20
CA LYS A 355 -5.78 14.43 11.50
C LYS A 355 -6.74 14.79 12.64
N GLN A 356 -7.23 16.03 12.67
CA GLN A 356 -8.16 16.50 13.69
C GLN A 356 -9.55 15.87 13.54
N ILE A 357 -10.09 15.85 12.31
CA ILE A 357 -11.39 15.25 11.99
C ILE A 357 -11.42 13.79 12.45
N ILE A 358 -10.44 12.98 12.05
CA ILE A 358 -10.41 11.55 12.42
C ILE A 358 -10.15 11.34 13.92
N ALA A 359 -9.43 12.25 14.57
CA ALA A 359 -9.23 12.18 16.02
C ALA A 359 -10.51 12.44 16.81
N GLN A 360 -11.39 13.31 16.31
CA GLN A 360 -12.62 13.73 17.00
C GLN A 360 -13.85 12.88 16.65
N ASN A 361 -13.78 12.05 15.60
CA ASN A 361 -14.91 11.29 15.06
C ASN A 361 -14.59 9.79 15.02
N LYS A 362 -14.40 9.19 16.20
CA LYS A 362 -13.99 7.77 16.36
C LYS A 362 -15.08 6.76 16.07
N ASP A 363 -16.32 7.23 16.03
CA ASP A 363 -17.53 6.48 15.67
C ASP A 363 -17.57 6.12 14.17
N ILE A 364 -16.93 6.91 13.30
CA ILE A 364 -16.96 6.69 11.84
C ILE A 364 -15.81 5.76 11.40
N LYS A 365 -16.17 4.66 10.73
CA LYS A 365 -15.21 3.68 10.20
C LYS A 365 -14.84 3.91 8.73
N VAL A 366 -15.75 4.48 7.94
CA VAL A 366 -15.61 4.60 6.49
C VAL A 366 -15.60 6.07 6.08
N TRP A 367 -14.56 6.45 5.36
CA TRP A 367 -14.30 7.84 4.99
C TRP A 367 -14.12 8.01 3.48
N ASN A 368 -14.88 8.92 2.86
CA ASN A 368 -14.75 9.26 1.44
C ASN A 368 -13.93 10.54 1.26
N LEU A 369 -12.87 10.47 0.44
CA LEU A 369 -12.12 11.62 -0.04
C LEU A 369 -12.18 11.67 -1.57
N SER A 370 -13.03 12.53 -2.11
CA SER A 370 -13.15 12.74 -3.57
C SER A 370 -12.34 13.95 -4.05
N LEU A 371 -11.34 14.39 -3.28
CA LEU A 371 -10.40 15.46 -3.62
C LEU A 371 -9.07 14.88 -4.12
N GLY A 372 -8.49 15.52 -5.13
CA GLY A 372 -7.23 15.03 -5.71
C GLY A 372 -6.43 16.10 -6.46
N SER A 373 -5.10 15.99 -6.34
CA SER A 373 -4.14 16.90 -6.93
C SER A 373 -4.09 16.78 -8.45
N MET A 374 -3.97 17.93 -9.12
CA MET A 374 -3.66 17.95 -10.55
C MET A 374 -2.23 17.49 -10.87
N LEU A 375 -1.32 17.46 -9.92
CA LEU A 375 0.06 17.03 -10.13
C LEU A 375 0.20 15.50 -10.12
N GLU A 376 1.19 14.99 -10.84
CA GLU A 376 1.58 13.58 -10.80
C GLU A 376 2.35 13.26 -9.51
N VAL A 377 2.18 12.04 -9.02
CA VAL A 377 2.95 11.54 -7.88
C VAL A 377 4.43 11.35 -8.23
N ASN A 378 5.31 11.44 -7.23
CA ASN A 378 6.74 11.28 -7.42
C ASN A 378 7.10 9.79 -7.63
N ASP A 379 8.11 9.52 -8.45
CA ASP A 379 8.59 8.16 -8.68
C ASP A 379 9.27 7.50 -7.48
N ASN A 380 9.73 8.31 -6.51
CA ASN A 380 10.60 7.88 -5.44
C ASN A 380 10.01 7.96 -4.04
N PHE A 381 8.83 8.57 -3.86
CA PHE A 381 8.21 8.70 -2.55
C PHE A 381 6.70 8.96 -2.64
N ILE A 382 5.98 8.53 -1.61
CA ILE A 382 4.55 8.81 -1.42
C ILE A 382 4.34 10.27 -1.02
N SER A 383 3.22 10.86 -1.45
CA SER A 383 2.79 12.20 -1.09
C SER A 383 2.58 12.35 0.43
N PRO A 384 2.80 13.53 1.02
CA PRO A 384 2.54 13.77 2.44
C PRO A 384 1.09 13.44 2.84
N GLU A 385 0.13 13.74 1.96
CA GLU A 385 -1.29 13.47 2.16
C GLU A 385 -1.56 11.97 2.30
N ALA A 386 -1.15 11.19 1.29
CA ALA A 386 -1.31 9.74 1.31
C ALA A 386 -0.59 9.08 2.49
N ALA A 387 0.59 9.59 2.87
CA ALA A 387 1.33 9.05 4.01
C ALA A 387 0.62 9.23 5.34
N ILE A 388 -0.05 10.36 5.54
CA ILE A 388 -0.88 10.56 6.74
C ILE A 388 -2.13 9.70 6.71
N LEU A 389 -2.76 9.50 5.55
CA LEU A 389 -3.90 8.57 5.45
C LEU A 389 -3.46 7.14 5.78
N ASP A 390 -2.35 6.68 5.22
CA ASP A 390 -1.79 5.35 5.50
C ASP A 390 -1.45 5.17 6.98
N GLN A 391 -0.87 6.19 7.62
CA GLN A 391 -0.59 6.19 9.06
C GLN A 391 -1.87 6.09 9.88
N ILE A 392 -2.89 6.88 9.55
CA ILE A 392 -4.19 6.86 10.23
C ILE A 392 -4.85 5.49 10.08
N GLU A 393 -4.86 4.90 8.88
CA GLU A 393 -5.40 3.56 8.67
C GLU A 393 -4.57 2.49 9.40
N TYR A 394 -3.27 2.65 9.59
CA TYR A 394 -2.52 1.72 10.41
C TYR A 394 -2.87 1.84 11.91
N GLU A 395 -2.91 3.05 12.44
CA GLU A 395 -3.10 3.33 13.88
C GLU A 395 -4.55 3.24 14.36
N GLN A 396 -5.50 3.50 13.48
CA GLN A 396 -6.93 3.58 13.77
C GLN A 396 -7.68 2.57 12.92
N ASP A 397 -8.76 2.02 13.45
CA ASP A 397 -9.61 1.04 12.76
C ASP A 397 -10.61 1.75 11.82
N VAL A 398 -10.07 2.43 10.81
CA VAL A 398 -10.81 3.16 9.76
C VAL A 398 -10.32 2.77 8.37
N ILE A 399 -11.08 3.09 7.32
CA ILE A 399 -10.68 2.90 5.92
C ILE A 399 -11.06 4.12 5.08
N PHE A 400 -10.15 4.55 4.20
CA PHE A 400 -10.42 5.62 3.24
C PHE A 400 -10.72 5.08 1.84
N ILE A 401 -11.71 5.69 1.18
CA ILE A 401 -12.02 5.50 -0.23
C ILE A 401 -11.68 6.80 -0.95
N ILE A 402 -10.76 6.70 -1.91
CA ILE A 402 -10.11 7.85 -2.54
C ILE A 402 -10.35 7.82 -4.06
N SER A 403 -10.65 8.97 -4.66
CA SER A 403 -10.74 9.08 -6.12
C SER A 403 -9.36 9.02 -6.79
N GLY A 404 -9.24 8.27 -7.89
CA GLY A 404 -7.96 8.07 -8.60
C GLY A 404 -7.45 9.27 -9.41
N THR A 405 -8.00 10.47 -9.22
CA THR A 405 -7.71 11.72 -9.96
C THR A 405 -8.05 11.67 -11.46
N ASN A 406 -8.13 12.83 -12.12
CA ASN A 406 -8.58 12.94 -13.51
C ASN A 406 -7.57 13.71 -14.38
N LYS A 407 -7.20 13.14 -15.52
CA LYS A 407 -6.36 13.77 -16.54
C LYS A 407 -7.14 14.92 -17.22
N PRO A 408 -6.55 16.11 -17.40
CA PRO A 408 -7.17 17.19 -18.18
C PRO A 408 -7.46 16.74 -19.62
N ARG A 409 -8.60 17.19 -20.19
CA ARG A 409 -9.06 16.79 -21.54
C ARG A 409 -8.01 16.95 -22.65
N ASN A 410 -7.14 17.97 -22.53
CA ASN A 410 -6.13 18.31 -23.53
C ASN A 410 -4.73 17.76 -23.19
N HIS A 411 -4.58 16.96 -22.13
CA HIS A 411 -3.27 16.43 -21.76
C HIS A 411 -2.87 15.27 -22.70
N PRO A 412 -1.72 15.35 -23.38
CA PRO A 412 -1.27 14.30 -24.28
C PRO A 412 -0.84 13.06 -23.49
N GLY A 413 -1.16 11.87 -24.01
CA GLY A 413 -0.66 10.61 -23.46
C GLY A 413 -1.18 10.23 -22.08
N LYS A 414 -0.35 9.47 -21.36
CA LYS A 414 -0.61 8.96 -20.01
C LYS A 414 -0.25 10.02 -18.96
N MET A 415 -0.93 9.96 -17.83
CA MET A 415 -0.67 10.81 -16.68
C MET A 415 -0.82 9.97 -15.42
N LYS A 416 0.16 10.04 -14.51
CA LYS A 416 0.12 9.31 -13.25
C LYS A 416 -0.95 9.87 -12.32
N ILE A 417 -1.48 9.00 -11.47
CA ILE A 417 -2.38 9.41 -10.38
C ILE A 417 -1.73 10.51 -9.53
N GLY A 418 -2.55 11.40 -8.97
CA GLY A 418 -2.13 12.48 -8.09
C GLY A 418 -2.42 12.20 -6.62
N ALA A 419 -1.82 12.95 -5.71
CA ALA A 419 -2.11 12.85 -4.26
C ALA A 419 -3.59 13.12 -3.95
N PRO A 420 -4.23 12.41 -2.99
CA PRO A 420 -3.68 11.33 -2.16
C PRO A 420 -3.90 9.92 -2.75
N ALA A 421 -4.19 9.80 -4.06
CA ALA A 421 -4.46 8.51 -4.70
C ALA A 421 -3.24 7.56 -4.75
N ASP A 422 -2.06 8.02 -4.28
CA ASP A 422 -0.90 7.19 -4.03
C ASP A 422 -0.86 6.52 -2.65
N SER A 423 -1.90 6.66 -1.82
CA SER A 423 -2.04 5.89 -0.58
C SER A 423 -2.09 4.39 -0.86
N ILE A 424 -1.32 3.63 -0.07
CA ILE A 424 -1.20 2.18 -0.20
C ILE A 424 -2.31 1.47 0.58
N ASN A 425 -2.66 1.96 1.76
CA ASN A 425 -3.65 1.37 2.66
C ASN A 425 -5.10 1.61 2.19
N SER A 426 -5.39 2.79 1.63
CA SER A 426 -6.73 3.15 1.17
C SER A 426 -7.21 2.32 -0.03
N ILE A 427 -8.50 2.40 -0.35
CA ILE A 427 -9.07 1.89 -1.61
C ILE A 427 -9.12 3.04 -2.60
N VAL A 428 -8.28 2.98 -3.63
CA VAL A 428 -8.24 3.99 -4.70
C VAL A 428 -9.12 3.56 -5.86
N VAL A 429 -10.03 4.42 -6.28
CA VAL A 429 -11.10 4.11 -7.23
C VAL A 429 -10.94 4.94 -8.50
N ASN A 430 -10.70 4.26 -9.63
CA ASN A 430 -10.77 4.86 -10.95
C ASN A 430 -12.16 4.72 -11.57
N SER A 431 -12.33 5.34 -12.74
CA SER A 431 -13.58 5.35 -13.49
C SER A 431 -13.49 4.47 -14.74
N VAL A 432 -14.59 3.78 -15.02
CA VAL A 432 -14.87 3.09 -16.28
C VAL A 432 -16.14 3.62 -16.94
N ASP A 433 -16.27 3.37 -18.23
CA ASP A 433 -17.51 3.55 -18.99
C ASP A 433 -18.54 2.45 -18.65
N SER A 434 -19.72 2.54 -19.26
CA SER A 434 -20.81 1.58 -19.02
C SER A 434 -20.53 0.14 -19.50
N GLU A 435 -19.49 -0.06 -20.31
CA GLU A 435 -19.04 -1.37 -20.79
C GLU A 435 -17.87 -1.92 -19.94
N GLY A 436 -17.38 -1.14 -18.97
CA GLY A 436 -16.26 -1.51 -18.11
C GLY A 436 -14.88 -1.17 -18.70
N ASN A 437 -14.80 -0.42 -19.81
CA ASN A 437 -13.53 0.05 -20.34
C ASN A 437 -13.02 1.26 -19.53
N PRO A 438 -11.69 1.45 -19.39
CA PRO A 438 -11.15 2.60 -18.67
C PRO A 438 -11.63 3.93 -19.25
N ALA A 439 -12.14 4.82 -18.39
CA ALA A 439 -12.53 6.16 -18.83
C ALA A 439 -11.31 6.95 -19.37
N LEU A 440 -11.51 7.76 -20.41
CA LEU A 440 -10.44 8.50 -21.10
C LEU A 440 -9.67 9.49 -20.20
N TYR A 441 -10.32 9.95 -19.13
CA TYR A 441 -9.75 10.86 -18.15
C TYR A 441 -9.10 10.13 -16.96
N SER A 442 -9.25 8.81 -16.82
CA SER A 442 -8.63 8.07 -15.72
C SER A 442 -7.10 8.17 -15.81
N ARG A 443 -6.45 8.37 -14.67
CA ARG A 443 -4.99 8.42 -14.57
C ARG A 443 -4.41 7.03 -14.31
N ASP A 444 -3.18 6.83 -14.77
CA ASP A 444 -2.44 5.58 -14.64
C ASP A 444 -1.79 5.49 -13.25
N GLY A 445 -1.92 4.35 -12.56
CA GLY A 445 -0.83 3.91 -11.68
C GLY A 445 0.32 3.32 -12.49
N ILE A 446 1.23 2.54 -11.95
CA ILE A 446 1.44 1.96 -10.63
C ILE A 446 2.18 2.97 -9.71
N VAL A 447 2.05 2.83 -8.38
CA VAL A 447 2.74 3.68 -7.40
C VAL A 447 4.08 3.06 -6.95
N LEU A 448 5.11 3.89 -6.78
CA LEU A 448 6.49 3.50 -6.44
C LEU A 448 7.01 2.27 -7.22
N SER A 449 6.66 2.20 -8.51
CA SER A 449 7.02 1.15 -9.48
C SER A 449 6.35 -0.23 -9.35
N PHE A 450 5.70 -0.58 -8.23
CA PHE A 450 5.06 -1.90 -8.11
C PHE A 450 3.70 -1.94 -7.39
N PHE A 451 3.32 -0.98 -6.55
CA PHE A 451 2.01 -1.02 -5.85
C PHE A 451 0.85 -0.79 -6.81
N THR A 452 -0.12 -1.71 -6.81
CA THR A 452 -1.31 -1.60 -7.66
C THR A 452 -2.15 -0.45 -7.14
N LYS A 453 -2.19 0.62 -7.93
CA LYS A 453 -3.18 1.69 -7.83
C LYS A 453 -3.66 2.02 -9.24
N PRO A 454 -4.94 2.36 -9.46
CA PRO A 454 -6.04 2.24 -8.49
C PRO A 454 -6.19 0.79 -7.99
N ASP A 455 -6.83 0.58 -6.84
CA ASP A 455 -7.16 -0.77 -6.37
C ASP A 455 -8.24 -1.36 -7.28
N VAL A 456 -9.27 -0.59 -7.58
CA VAL A 456 -10.44 -1.01 -8.38
C VAL A 456 -10.97 0.14 -9.23
N SER A 457 -11.89 -0.17 -10.13
CA SER A 457 -12.69 0.84 -10.82
C SER A 457 -14.19 0.62 -10.63
N TYR A 458 -14.95 1.70 -10.84
CA TYR A 458 -16.40 1.68 -10.90
C TYR A 458 -16.89 2.63 -11.99
N PHE A 459 -18.16 2.50 -12.38
CA PHE A 459 -18.74 3.43 -13.34
C PHE A 459 -18.74 4.86 -12.76
N GLY A 460 -17.99 5.77 -13.39
CA GLY A 460 -17.89 7.18 -13.01
C GLY A 460 -18.40 8.14 -14.09
N GLY A 461 -19.06 7.59 -15.12
CA GLY A 461 -19.60 8.31 -16.27
C GLY A 461 -18.57 8.63 -17.36
N ASP A 462 -19.04 8.72 -18.60
CA ASP A 462 -18.27 9.05 -19.81
C ASP A 462 -18.99 10.09 -20.68
N GLN A 463 -18.58 10.25 -21.95
CA GLN A 463 -19.20 11.22 -22.85
C GLN A 463 -20.64 10.87 -23.23
N GLU A 464 -20.97 9.57 -23.31
CA GLU A 464 -22.26 9.05 -23.73
C GLU A 464 -23.21 8.92 -22.54
N LYS A 465 -22.74 8.37 -21.41
CA LYS A 465 -23.53 8.15 -20.20
C LYS A 465 -22.88 8.81 -18.99
N LYS A 466 -23.53 9.84 -18.46
CA LYS A 466 -23.08 10.60 -17.27
C LYS A 466 -23.85 10.19 -16.02
N ILE A 467 -23.29 10.46 -14.85
CA ILE A 467 -23.94 10.25 -13.56
C ILE A 467 -24.77 11.49 -13.20
N LYS A 468 -26.00 11.30 -12.76
CA LYS A 468 -26.85 12.38 -12.22
C LYS A 468 -26.58 12.57 -10.73
N VAL A 469 -26.39 13.81 -10.32
CA VAL A 469 -26.09 14.20 -8.93
C VAL A 469 -26.89 15.44 -8.55
N CYS A 470 -27.08 15.67 -7.26
CA CYS A 470 -27.64 16.92 -6.74
C CYS A 470 -26.50 17.85 -6.29
N THR A 471 -26.54 19.11 -6.70
CA THR A 471 -25.58 20.16 -6.32
C THR A 471 -26.33 21.36 -5.77
N ALA A 472 -25.59 22.38 -5.33
CA ALA A 472 -26.16 23.65 -4.85
C ALA A 472 -27.04 24.37 -5.89
N MET A 473 -26.90 24.00 -7.16
CA MET A 473 -27.69 24.54 -8.27
C MET A 473 -28.76 23.59 -8.79
N GLY A 474 -29.10 22.55 -8.01
CA GLY A 474 -30.02 21.50 -8.42
C GLY A 474 -29.32 20.33 -9.10
N THR A 475 -30.01 19.64 -10.01
CA THR A 475 -29.51 18.39 -10.59
C THR A 475 -28.47 18.68 -11.69
N LYS A 476 -27.33 17.97 -11.68
CA LYS A 476 -26.30 18.03 -12.74
C LYS A 476 -25.93 16.64 -13.24
N LYS A 477 -25.41 16.58 -14.48
CA LYS A 477 -24.79 15.39 -15.06
C LYS A 477 -23.28 15.54 -15.05
N VAL A 478 -22.60 14.62 -14.38
CA VAL A 478 -21.17 14.69 -14.10
C VAL A 478 -20.41 13.45 -14.57
N THR A 479 -19.11 13.62 -14.77
CA THR A 479 -18.15 12.52 -14.98
C THR A 479 -16.92 12.73 -14.13
N GLY A 480 -16.28 11.64 -13.70
CA GLY A 480 -15.03 11.71 -12.97
C GLY A 480 -14.83 10.57 -11.98
N THR A 481 -13.58 10.31 -11.62
CA THR A 481 -13.23 9.37 -10.54
C THR A 481 -13.83 9.79 -9.18
N SER A 482 -14.01 11.10 -8.97
CA SER A 482 -14.70 11.66 -7.79
C SER A 482 -16.16 11.22 -7.64
N PHE A 483 -16.78 10.75 -8.71
CA PHE A 483 -18.16 10.23 -8.71
C PHE A 483 -18.22 8.70 -8.82
N ALA A 484 -17.09 8.03 -9.10
CA ALA A 484 -16.96 6.58 -8.97
C ALA A 484 -16.69 6.15 -7.52
N ALA A 485 -15.81 6.88 -6.82
CA ALA A 485 -15.42 6.59 -5.43
C ALA A 485 -16.61 6.50 -4.45
N PRO A 486 -17.61 7.41 -4.47
CA PRO A 486 -18.76 7.36 -3.56
C PRO A 486 -19.60 6.08 -3.65
N TRP A 487 -19.70 5.46 -4.83
CA TRP A 487 -20.40 4.17 -4.98
C TRP A 487 -19.65 3.01 -4.33
N ILE A 488 -18.32 3.07 -4.31
CA ILE A 488 -17.50 2.11 -3.57
C ILE A 488 -17.57 2.39 -2.06
N THR A 489 -17.60 3.66 -1.66
CA THR A 489 -17.84 4.07 -0.26
C THR A 489 -19.11 3.43 0.29
N ARG A 490 -20.23 3.51 -0.44
CA ARG A 490 -21.51 2.88 -0.05
C ARG A 490 -21.37 1.37 0.18
N LYS A 491 -20.71 0.67 -0.74
CA LYS A 491 -20.48 -0.78 -0.64
C LYS A 491 -19.60 -1.14 0.55
N VAL A 492 -18.52 -0.39 0.79
CA VAL A 492 -17.61 -0.64 1.92
C VAL A 492 -18.29 -0.32 3.24
N ALA A 493 -19.07 0.76 3.33
CA ALA A 493 -19.88 1.10 4.48
C ALA A 493 -20.91 0.00 4.80
N TYR A 494 -21.62 -0.51 3.79
CA TYR A 494 -22.54 -1.63 3.96
C TYR A 494 -21.83 -2.88 4.50
N LEU A 495 -20.67 -3.24 3.92
CA LEU A 495 -19.90 -4.42 4.35
C LEU A 495 -19.40 -4.30 5.80
N ILE A 496 -19.02 -3.10 6.25
CA ILE A 496 -18.48 -2.90 7.60
C ILE A 496 -19.60 -2.73 8.62
N GLU A 497 -20.52 -1.80 8.38
CA GLU A 497 -21.50 -1.37 9.39
C GLU A 497 -22.72 -2.31 9.45
N VAL A 498 -23.21 -2.76 8.29
CA VAL A 498 -24.41 -3.62 8.22
C VAL A 498 -24.04 -5.10 8.29
N MET A 499 -23.02 -5.51 7.53
CA MET A 499 -22.61 -6.92 7.49
C MET A 499 -21.59 -7.31 8.55
N GLY A 500 -21.04 -6.35 9.30
CA GLY A 500 -20.11 -6.60 10.41
C GLY A 500 -18.74 -7.12 10.00
N PHE A 501 -18.33 -6.99 8.73
CA PHE A 501 -17.00 -7.40 8.31
C PHE A 501 -15.93 -6.41 8.77
N SER A 502 -14.74 -6.92 9.08
CA SER A 502 -13.58 -6.04 9.31
C SER A 502 -13.18 -5.33 8.03
N ARG A 503 -12.54 -4.17 8.15
CA ARG A 503 -12.02 -3.41 6.99
C ARG A 503 -11.10 -4.24 6.08
N GLU A 504 -10.32 -5.18 6.63
CA GLU A 504 -9.45 -6.08 5.85
C GLU A 504 -10.28 -7.01 4.98
N LEU A 505 -11.35 -7.61 5.54
CA LEU A 505 -12.26 -8.46 4.81
C LEU A 505 -13.08 -7.67 3.79
N SER A 506 -13.58 -6.48 4.16
CA SER A 506 -14.34 -5.62 3.25
C SER A 506 -13.49 -5.20 2.06
N LYS A 507 -12.24 -4.76 2.27
CA LYS A 507 -11.29 -4.47 1.18
C LYS A 507 -11.00 -5.71 0.34
N ALA A 508 -10.79 -6.88 0.96
CA ALA A 508 -10.53 -8.13 0.24
C ALA A 508 -11.74 -8.59 -0.60
N LEU A 509 -12.97 -8.42 -0.11
CA LEU A 509 -14.20 -8.76 -0.83
C LEU A 509 -14.41 -7.85 -2.05
N ILE A 510 -14.18 -6.54 -1.90
CA ILE A 510 -14.25 -5.59 -3.02
C ILE A 510 -13.24 -5.94 -4.11
N VAL A 511 -11.97 -6.19 -3.74
CA VAL A 511 -10.91 -6.57 -4.67
C VAL A 511 -11.19 -7.93 -5.33
N ASP A 512 -11.64 -8.92 -4.55
CA ASP A 512 -11.99 -10.24 -5.05
C ASP A 512 -13.14 -10.15 -6.06
N ALA A 513 -14.23 -9.45 -5.71
CA ALA A 513 -15.37 -9.29 -6.60
C ALA A 513 -15.00 -8.57 -7.91
N ALA A 514 -14.17 -7.51 -7.83
CA ALA A 514 -13.68 -6.79 -9.00
C ALA A 514 -12.85 -7.68 -9.96
N ARG A 515 -12.03 -8.58 -9.40
CA ARG A 515 -11.18 -9.48 -10.20
C ARG A 515 -11.98 -10.53 -10.96
N GLY A 516 -12.96 -11.14 -10.30
CA GLY A 516 -13.71 -12.28 -10.83
C GLY A 516 -12.81 -13.41 -11.37
N TRP A 517 -13.26 -14.06 -12.46
CA TRP A 517 -12.51 -15.12 -13.15
C TRP A 517 -11.85 -14.66 -14.46
N HIS A 518 -11.99 -13.38 -14.82
CA HIS A 518 -11.42 -12.85 -16.05
C HIS A 518 -9.90 -12.75 -15.94
N LYS A 519 -9.20 -13.25 -16.96
CA LYS A 519 -7.74 -13.33 -17.00
C LYS A 519 -7.15 -11.93 -17.19
N GLN A 520 -6.51 -11.39 -16.14
CA GLN A 520 -5.49 -10.37 -16.30
C GLN A 520 -4.13 -11.00 -16.04
N ASP A 521 -3.31 -11.17 -17.09
CA ASP A 521 -1.91 -11.64 -16.97
C ASP A 521 -1.06 -10.67 -16.11
N SER A 522 -1.49 -9.41 -16.05
CA SER A 522 -0.97 -8.35 -15.19
C SER A 522 -2.10 -7.41 -14.78
N VAL A 523 -2.08 -6.92 -13.55
CA VAL A 523 -3.03 -5.93 -13.06
C VAL A 523 -2.96 -4.65 -13.90
N SER A 524 -4.10 -4.16 -14.36
CA SER A 524 -4.18 -2.93 -15.17
C SER A 524 -3.77 -1.70 -14.37
N SER A 525 -2.91 -0.84 -14.94
CA SER A 525 -2.58 0.46 -14.35
C SER A 525 -3.75 1.45 -14.34
N LEU A 526 -4.82 1.18 -15.09
CA LEU A 526 -5.99 2.06 -15.19
C LEU A 526 -7.23 1.52 -14.47
N VAL A 527 -7.37 0.19 -14.39
CA VAL A 527 -8.57 -0.47 -13.83
C VAL A 527 -8.26 -1.17 -12.50
N GLY A 528 -6.99 -1.25 -12.11
CA GLY A 528 -6.59 -1.99 -10.92
C GLY A 528 -6.98 -3.46 -11.06
N PHE A 529 -7.42 -4.06 -9.96
CA PHE A 529 -7.83 -5.46 -9.90
C PHE A 529 -9.10 -5.77 -10.71
N GLY A 530 -9.86 -4.76 -11.14
CA GLY A 530 -11.02 -4.92 -12.01
C GLY A 530 -12.14 -3.94 -11.71
N VAL A 531 -13.32 -4.18 -12.28
CA VAL A 531 -14.51 -3.36 -12.09
C VAL A 531 -15.39 -4.01 -11.02
N VAL A 532 -15.69 -3.28 -9.95
CA VAL A 532 -16.53 -3.79 -8.86
C VAL A 532 -17.97 -3.98 -9.37
N PRO A 533 -18.63 -5.13 -9.07
CA PRO A 533 -20.02 -5.35 -9.42
C PRO A 533 -20.95 -4.25 -8.89
N GLN A 534 -21.99 -3.93 -9.66
CA GLN A 534 -22.90 -2.84 -9.32
C GLN A 534 -23.70 -3.16 -8.04
N ASN A 535 -24.30 -4.34 -7.97
CA ASN A 535 -25.15 -4.74 -6.87
C ASN A 535 -24.34 -5.45 -5.77
N ILE A 536 -24.56 -5.07 -4.51
CA ILE A 536 -23.86 -5.64 -3.35
C ILE A 536 -24.08 -7.16 -3.22
N ASN A 537 -25.20 -7.69 -3.72
CA ASN A 537 -25.48 -9.13 -3.67
C ASN A 537 -24.49 -9.95 -4.48
N GLU A 538 -23.91 -9.42 -5.57
CA GLU A 538 -22.87 -10.11 -6.35
C GLU A 538 -21.54 -10.20 -5.59
N ILE A 539 -21.32 -9.29 -4.64
CA ILE A 539 -20.19 -9.32 -3.72
C ILE A 539 -20.47 -10.31 -2.58
N LEU A 540 -21.70 -10.31 -2.04
CA LEU A 540 -22.13 -11.11 -0.88
C LEU A 540 -22.54 -12.56 -1.21
N HIS A 541 -22.70 -12.89 -2.49
CA HIS A 541 -23.05 -14.22 -2.96
C HIS A 541 -22.11 -14.71 -4.06
N SER A 542 -22.06 -16.02 -4.24
CA SER A 542 -21.35 -16.67 -5.35
C SER A 542 -22.30 -17.51 -6.20
N ALA A 543 -21.84 -17.89 -7.40
CA ALA A 543 -22.58 -18.81 -8.24
C ALA A 543 -22.78 -20.17 -7.54
N ASN A 544 -23.78 -20.95 -7.97
CA ASN A 544 -24.08 -22.25 -7.34
C ASN A 544 -22.92 -23.26 -7.48
N ASP A 545 -22.10 -23.14 -8.51
CA ASP A 545 -20.89 -23.95 -8.71
C ASP A 545 -19.64 -23.29 -8.09
N GLU A 546 -19.82 -22.30 -7.22
CA GLU A 546 -18.76 -21.64 -6.48
C GLU A 546 -18.95 -21.77 -4.98
N ILE A 547 -17.83 -21.90 -4.28
CA ILE A 547 -17.76 -21.81 -2.83
C ILE A 547 -16.87 -20.62 -2.51
N ARG A 548 -17.46 -19.53 -2.05
CA ARG A 548 -16.74 -18.36 -1.55
C ARG A 548 -16.70 -18.40 -0.03
N PHE A 549 -15.50 -18.28 0.54
CA PHE A 549 -15.34 -18.20 1.98
C PHE A 549 -14.31 -17.16 2.40
N VAL A 550 -14.47 -16.68 3.63
CA VAL A 550 -13.61 -15.65 4.23
C VAL A 550 -12.90 -16.18 5.47
N LEU A 551 -11.67 -15.69 5.67
CA LEU A 551 -10.82 -15.97 6.83
C LEU A 551 -10.26 -14.64 7.33
N ASN A 552 -10.31 -14.38 8.63
CA ASN A 552 -9.66 -13.24 9.24
C ASN A 552 -8.86 -13.67 10.47
N GLY A 553 -7.85 -12.90 10.82
CA GLY A 553 -7.02 -13.20 11.98
C GLY A 553 -5.93 -12.17 12.21
N VAL A 554 -5.03 -12.49 13.14
CA VAL A 554 -3.91 -11.62 13.53
C VAL A 554 -2.60 -12.39 13.38
N ALA A 555 -1.68 -11.85 12.61
CA ALA A 555 -0.32 -12.38 12.47
C ALA A 555 0.60 -11.73 13.53
N ASN A 556 1.14 -12.54 14.43
CA ASN A 556 2.03 -12.10 15.53
C ASN A 556 3.45 -12.68 15.43
N LYS A 557 3.64 -13.72 14.61
CA LYS A 557 4.95 -14.36 14.40
C LYS A 557 5.25 -14.49 12.91
N TYR A 558 6.48 -14.92 12.63
CA TYR A 558 6.99 -15.14 11.27
C TYR A 558 6.03 -15.94 10.38
N GLU A 559 5.41 -17.01 10.89
CA GLU A 559 4.49 -17.81 10.09
C GLU A 559 3.18 -18.01 10.86
N THR A 560 2.06 -17.69 10.21
CA THR A 560 0.69 -17.95 10.67
C THR A 560 0.01 -18.87 9.67
N TYR A 561 -0.44 -20.05 10.09
CA TYR A 561 -0.86 -21.09 9.15
C TYR A 561 -1.99 -21.98 9.66
N ASN A 562 -2.68 -22.61 8.72
CA ASN A 562 -3.57 -23.74 8.97
C ASN A 562 -3.50 -24.69 7.75
N TYR A 563 -3.18 -25.96 7.99
CA TYR A 563 -3.02 -26.99 6.97
C TYR A 563 -4.13 -28.04 6.98
N ASN A 564 -5.32 -27.70 7.46
CA ASN A 564 -6.42 -28.65 7.68
C ASN A 564 -7.74 -28.17 7.05
N LEU A 565 -7.69 -27.43 5.93
CA LEU A 565 -8.87 -26.99 5.21
C LEU A 565 -9.33 -28.10 4.24
N PRO A 566 -10.48 -28.76 4.46
CA PRO A 566 -10.94 -29.78 3.53
C PRO A 566 -11.50 -29.15 2.25
N VAL A 567 -11.16 -29.71 1.09
CA VAL A 567 -11.78 -29.35 -0.19
C VAL A 567 -12.36 -30.62 -0.84
N PRO A 568 -13.65 -30.64 -1.21
CA PRO A 568 -14.30 -31.84 -1.71
C PRO A 568 -13.55 -32.52 -2.86
N LEU A 569 -13.61 -33.86 -2.86
CA LEU A 569 -12.98 -34.72 -3.85
C LEU A 569 -14.04 -35.39 -4.73
N GLU A 570 -13.69 -35.58 -6.00
CA GLU A 570 -14.40 -36.46 -6.93
C GLU A 570 -13.38 -37.42 -7.53
N LYS A 571 -13.58 -38.73 -7.34
CA LYS A 571 -12.68 -39.79 -7.85
C LYS A 571 -11.21 -39.56 -7.51
N GLY A 572 -10.92 -39.14 -6.27
CA GLY A 572 -9.57 -38.89 -5.76
C GLY A 572 -8.89 -37.61 -6.27
N LYS A 573 -9.66 -36.69 -6.89
CA LYS A 573 -9.16 -35.39 -7.41
C LYS A 573 -10.03 -34.24 -6.93
N HIS A 574 -9.47 -33.04 -6.90
CA HIS A 574 -10.21 -31.82 -6.60
C HIS A 574 -10.79 -31.24 -7.90
N PRO A 575 -12.12 -31.23 -8.10
CA PRO A 575 -12.74 -30.66 -9.29
C PRO A 575 -12.84 -29.13 -9.22
N PHE A 576 -11.83 -28.47 -8.65
CA PHE A 576 -11.84 -27.03 -8.40
C PHE A 576 -10.65 -26.34 -9.03
N VAL A 577 -10.89 -25.10 -9.47
CA VAL A 577 -9.86 -24.07 -9.53
C VAL A 577 -10.13 -23.02 -8.47
N ALA A 578 -9.09 -22.38 -7.97
CA ALA A 578 -9.20 -21.40 -6.90
C ALA A 578 -8.65 -20.03 -7.30
N ARG A 579 -9.19 -19.02 -6.63
CA ARG A 579 -8.59 -17.68 -6.51
C ARG A 579 -8.61 -17.25 -5.05
N ALA A 580 -7.62 -16.46 -4.66
CA ALA A 580 -7.44 -15.97 -3.31
C ALA A 580 -7.02 -14.50 -3.33
N THR A 581 -7.59 -13.73 -2.41
CA THR A 581 -7.32 -12.30 -2.21
C THR A 581 -7.01 -12.07 -0.74
N LEU A 582 -5.81 -11.59 -0.43
CA LEU A 582 -5.38 -11.14 0.89
C LEU A 582 -5.31 -9.61 0.92
N CYS A 583 -5.88 -9.00 1.95
CA CYS A 583 -5.68 -7.59 2.28
C CYS A 583 -5.27 -7.43 3.75
N TYR A 584 -4.38 -6.48 4.01
CA TYR A 584 -3.95 -6.06 5.34
C TYR A 584 -3.44 -4.61 5.30
N PHE A 585 -3.23 -4.00 6.46
CA PHE A 585 -2.82 -2.59 6.59
C PHE A 585 -1.45 -2.55 7.28
N PRO A 586 -0.33 -2.56 6.52
CA PRO A 586 1.00 -2.44 7.12
C PRO A 586 1.28 -1.03 7.65
N GLU A 587 2.25 -0.96 8.56
CA GLU A 587 2.92 0.29 8.88
C GLU A 587 3.70 0.79 7.66
N CYS A 588 3.62 2.09 7.43
CA CYS A 588 4.23 2.75 6.28
C CYS A 588 5.16 3.87 6.76
N ASN A 589 6.34 3.93 6.17
CA ASN A 589 7.36 4.91 6.55
C ASN A 589 7.76 5.75 5.34
N ARG A 590 7.21 6.96 5.26
CA ARG A 590 7.47 7.90 4.16
C ARG A 590 8.96 8.20 3.98
N ASN A 591 9.73 8.27 5.07
CA ASN A 591 11.17 8.57 5.02
C ASN A 591 11.97 7.50 4.28
N GLN A 592 11.45 6.28 4.15
CA GLN A 592 12.09 5.19 3.40
C GLN A 592 11.83 5.26 1.88
N GLY A 593 11.10 6.27 1.39
CA GLY A 593 10.89 6.52 -0.05
C GLY A 593 10.32 5.32 -0.80
N VAL A 594 11.09 4.72 -1.71
CA VAL A 594 10.63 3.57 -2.54
C VAL A 594 10.44 2.29 -1.74
N ASP A 595 11.01 2.24 -0.54
CA ASP A 595 10.84 1.17 0.43
C ASP A 595 9.85 1.62 1.51
N TYR A 596 8.64 1.94 1.07
CA TYR A 596 7.61 2.55 1.91
C TYR A 596 6.95 1.62 2.97
N THR A 597 6.58 0.38 2.63
CA THR A 597 5.86 -0.54 3.55
C THR A 597 6.79 -1.36 4.45
N ASP A 598 6.65 -1.30 5.77
CA ASP A 598 7.62 -1.94 6.67
C ASP A 598 7.41 -3.45 6.83
N THR A 599 6.20 -3.94 6.58
CA THR A 599 5.87 -5.38 6.72
C THR A 599 5.19 -5.95 5.48
N GLU A 600 5.59 -7.17 5.12
CA GLU A 600 4.94 -8.01 4.12
C GLU A 600 4.28 -9.22 4.78
N LEU A 601 3.03 -9.53 4.39
CA LEU A 601 2.42 -10.85 4.60
C LEU A 601 2.37 -11.63 3.28
N ASP A 602 3.21 -12.67 3.16
CA ASP A 602 3.28 -13.51 1.97
C ASP A 602 2.31 -14.69 2.06
N LEU A 603 1.24 -14.67 1.25
CA LEU A 603 0.21 -15.72 1.21
C LEU A 603 0.63 -16.90 0.35
N HIS A 604 0.67 -18.07 0.99
CA HIS A 604 0.80 -19.38 0.37
C HIS A 604 -0.52 -20.12 0.56
N PHE A 605 -1.32 -20.25 -0.50
CA PHE A 605 -2.61 -20.95 -0.45
C PHE A 605 -2.66 -22.06 -1.50
N GLY A 606 -3.08 -23.26 -1.12
CA GLY A 606 -3.19 -24.38 -2.05
C GLY A 606 -3.27 -25.76 -1.38
N ARG A 607 -2.84 -26.78 -2.11
CA ARG A 607 -2.96 -28.20 -1.72
C ARG A 607 -1.81 -28.58 -0.80
N VAL A 608 -2.08 -29.33 0.27
CA VAL A 608 -1.03 -29.75 1.22
C VAL A 608 -0.28 -30.97 0.68
N THR A 609 1.05 -30.89 0.63
CA THR A 609 1.98 -31.96 0.23
C THR A 609 2.93 -32.25 1.40
N GLY A 610 2.59 -33.23 2.24
CA GLY A 610 3.36 -33.51 3.46
C GLY A 610 3.27 -32.35 4.44
N GLN A 611 4.36 -31.61 4.61
CA GLN A 611 4.44 -30.42 5.49
C GLN A 611 4.54 -29.09 4.71
N THR A 612 4.32 -29.10 3.39
CA THR A 612 4.38 -27.91 2.55
C THR A 612 3.05 -27.69 1.82
N ILE A 613 2.87 -26.50 1.26
CA ILE A 613 1.72 -26.16 0.42
C ILE A 613 2.20 -26.06 -1.03
N GLN A 614 1.60 -26.83 -1.93
CA GLN A 614 1.67 -26.52 -3.34
C GLN A 614 0.68 -25.41 -3.67
N THR A 615 1.21 -24.19 -3.75
CA THR A 615 0.43 -22.97 -3.95
C THR A 615 -0.25 -22.93 -5.31
N ILE A 616 -1.39 -22.26 -5.40
CA ILE A 616 -2.14 -22.12 -6.66
C ILE A 616 -1.50 -21.16 -7.68
N ASN A 617 -0.53 -20.36 -7.26
CA ASN A 617 0.20 -19.37 -8.06
C ASN A 617 1.70 -19.67 -8.19
N ASP A 618 2.14 -20.89 -7.85
CA ASP A 618 3.54 -21.30 -7.89
C ASP A 618 4.49 -20.32 -7.16
N ASN A 619 4.07 -19.83 -5.98
CA ASN A 619 4.82 -18.87 -5.17
C ASN A 619 6.06 -19.52 -4.54
N ILE A 620 7.22 -19.16 -5.07
CA ILE A 620 8.54 -19.66 -4.65
C ILE A 620 9.31 -18.67 -3.76
N GLN A 621 8.68 -17.59 -3.30
CA GLN A 621 9.35 -16.53 -2.52
C GLN A 621 10.02 -17.00 -1.23
N ALA A 622 9.59 -18.13 -0.70
CA ALA A 622 10.07 -18.69 0.56
C ALA A 622 10.84 -20.01 0.38
N GLU A 623 11.16 -20.40 -0.86
CA GLU A 623 11.99 -21.57 -1.15
C GLU A 623 13.49 -21.20 -1.11
N ASP A 624 14.25 -21.94 -0.32
CA ASP A 624 15.70 -21.73 -0.21
C ASP A 624 16.41 -22.20 -1.50
N GLY A 625 17.04 -21.26 -2.21
CA GLY A 625 18.16 -21.53 -3.11
C GLY A 625 17.89 -22.15 -4.48
N ARG A 626 16.63 -22.26 -4.95
CA ARG A 626 16.34 -22.88 -6.28
C ARG A 626 16.05 -21.91 -7.43
N PHE A 627 15.82 -20.62 -7.15
CA PHE A 627 15.58 -19.62 -8.19
C PHE A 627 16.18 -18.26 -7.85
N TYR A 628 17.18 -17.82 -8.62
CA TYR A 628 17.75 -16.47 -8.58
C TYR A 628 16.83 -15.46 -9.29
N LEU A 629 15.59 -15.31 -8.85
CA LEU A 629 14.77 -14.19 -9.31
C LEU A 629 15.23 -12.92 -8.58
N GLY A 630 15.70 -11.93 -9.34
CA GLY A 630 16.03 -10.60 -8.80
C GLY A 630 14.81 -9.93 -8.14
N GLU A 631 15.04 -9.06 -7.16
CA GLU A 631 13.98 -8.44 -6.34
C GLU A 631 12.89 -7.78 -7.20
N SER A 632 13.24 -7.08 -8.28
CA SER A 632 12.27 -6.47 -9.21
C SER A 632 11.30 -7.49 -9.79
N LYS A 633 11.79 -8.67 -10.18
CA LYS A 633 10.95 -9.76 -10.73
C LYS A 633 10.06 -10.35 -9.63
N VAL A 634 10.58 -10.48 -8.42
CA VAL A 634 9.81 -10.99 -7.26
C VAL A 634 8.68 -10.03 -6.88
N ARG A 635 8.96 -8.71 -6.85
CA ARG A 635 7.94 -7.66 -6.63
C ARG A 635 6.86 -7.71 -7.71
N LEU A 636 7.23 -7.87 -8.98
CA LEU A 636 6.30 -7.95 -10.10
C LEU A 636 5.42 -9.21 -10.08
N LEU A 637 6.04 -10.39 -9.93
CA LEU A 637 5.36 -11.68 -10.05
C LEU A 637 4.52 -12.05 -8.82
N PHE A 638 5.04 -11.75 -7.62
CA PHE A 638 4.45 -12.22 -6.36
C PHE A 638 3.96 -11.07 -5.47
N ARG A 639 3.94 -9.85 -6.00
CA ARG A 639 3.44 -8.66 -5.30
C ARG A 639 4.14 -8.48 -3.95
N LYS A 640 5.45 -8.74 -3.93
CA LYS A 640 6.25 -8.62 -2.71
C LYS A 640 6.20 -7.18 -2.20
N TRP A 641 5.97 -7.01 -0.91
CA TRP A 641 5.75 -5.74 -0.20
C TRP A 641 4.42 -5.02 -0.47
N ASP A 642 3.59 -5.54 -1.38
CA ASP A 642 2.24 -5.05 -1.64
C ASP A 642 1.27 -5.55 -0.55
N ASN A 643 0.38 -4.67 -0.09
CA ASN A 643 -0.58 -4.96 0.96
C ASN A 643 -1.86 -5.64 0.45
N VAL A 644 -2.05 -5.67 -0.87
CA VAL A 644 -3.11 -6.43 -1.53
C VAL A 644 -2.50 -7.52 -2.42
N LYS A 645 -2.82 -8.78 -2.11
CA LYS A 645 -2.37 -9.94 -2.90
C LYS A 645 -3.56 -10.70 -3.44
N SER A 646 -3.88 -10.47 -4.71
CA SER A 646 -4.95 -11.19 -5.41
C SER A 646 -4.40 -12.01 -6.58
N PHE A 647 -4.64 -13.32 -6.54
CA PHE A 647 -4.17 -14.27 -7.56
C PHE A 647 -5.16 -15.41 -7.73
N GLY A 648 -5.13 -16.07 -8.88
CA GLY A 648 -6.02 -17.19 -9.15
C GLY A 648 -5.57 -18.05 -10.31
N GLU A 649 -6.03 -19.29 -10.32
CA GLU A 649 -5.76 -20.24 -11.38
C GLU A 649 -6.54 -19.90 -12.65
N LYS A 650 -5.98 -20.24 -13.81
CA LYS A 650 -6.63 -19.99 -15.10
C LYS A 650 -7.83 -20.93 -15.29
N LEU A 651 -9.02 -20.35 -15.47
CA LEU A 651 -10.22 -21.07 -15.88
C LEU A 651 -10.34 -21.06 -17.41
N THR A 652 -10.32 -22.23 -18.03
CA THR A 652 -10.44 -22.42 -19.48
C THR A 652 -11.27 -23.67 -19.78
N SER A 653 -11.72 -23.84 -21.02
CA SER A 653 -12.36 -25.09 -21.47
C SER A 653 -11.49 -26.34 -21.33
N ARG A 654 -10.17 -26.19 -21.13
CA ARG A 654 -9.21 -27.30 -20.94
C ARG A 654 -8.83 -27.52 -19.48
N THR A 655 -9.41 -26.78 -18.55
CA THR A 655 -9.11 -26.91 -17.12
C THR A 655 -9.47 -28.31 -16.63
N ARG A 656 -8.60 -28.91 -15.82
CA ARG A 656 -8.72 -30.30 -15.34
C ARG A 656 -8.74 -30.34 -13.81
N PRO A 657 -9.38 -31.38 -13.22
CA PRO A 657 -9.33 -31.59 -11.77
C PRO A 657 -7.88 -31.66 -11.27
N ARG A 658 -7.61 -31.02 -10.13
CA ARG A 658 -6.29 -31.01 -9.51
C ARG A 658 -6.02 -32.31 -8.78
N LYS A 659 -4.77 -32.78 -8.85
CA LYS A 659 -4.32 -33.96 -8.11
C LYS A 659 -4.51 -33.72 -6.61
N SER A 660 -5.04 -34.72 -5.91
CA SER A 660 -4.97 -34.80 -4.46
C SER A 660 -3.70 -35.55 -4.05
N TYR A 661 -2.99 -35.03 -3.05
CA TYR A 661 -1.71 -35.60 -2.58
C TYR A 661 -1.86 -36.49 -1.35
N GLN A 662 -3.02 -36.46 -0.70
CA GLN A 662 -3.39 -37.26 0.45
C GLN A 662 -4.83 -37.73 0.24
N ASP A 663 -5.19 -38.91 0.73
CA ASP A 663 -6.57 -39.44 0.63
C ASP A 663 -7.61 -38.51 1.27
N SER A 664 -7.16 -37.65 2.18
CA SER A 664 -7.94 -36.69 2.94
C SER A 664 -8.35 -35.42 2.19
N GLY A 665 -7.80 -35.13 1.00
CA GLY A 665 -8.23 -33.98 0.19
C GLY A 665 -7.98 -32.61 0.85
N ILE A 666 -6.82 -32.42 1.48
CA ILE A 666 -6.58 -31.25 2.32
C ILE A 666 -5.85 -30.13 1.57
N TRP A 667 -6.36 -28.92 1.78
CA TRP A 667 -5.74 -27.65 1.44
C TRP A 667 -5.30 -26.92 2.71
N GLY A 668 -4.52 -25.87 2.52
CA GLY A 668 -4.05 -25.06 3.62
C GLY A 668 -3.66 -23.67 3.16
N PHE A 669 -3.46 -22.81 4.15
CA PHE A 669 -2.84 -21.51 3.95
C PHE A 669 -1.69 -21.29 4.93
N SER A 670 -0.74 -20.47 4.51
CA SER A 670 0.35 -19.98 5.34
C SER A 670 0.64 -18.52 4.97
N LEU A 671 0.68 -17.66 5.96
CA LEU A 671 1.13 -16.28 5.86
C LEU A 671 2.55 -16.19 6.43
N LYS A 672 3.52 -15.82 5.59
CA LYS A 672 4.91 -15.61 6.01
C LYS A 672 5.20 -14.11 6.11
N MET A 673 5.46 -13.65 7.33
CA MET A 673 5.75 -12.27 7.65
C MET A 673 7.22 -11.93 7.40
N LYS A 674 7.48 -10.83 6.71
CA LYS A 674 8.83 -10.28 6.49
C LYS A 674 8.84 -8.80 6.83
N ASN A 675 9.80 -8.37 7.64
CA ASN A 675 9.93 -6.97 8.07
C ASN A 675 11.12 -6.29 7.41
N ARG A 676 11.03 -5.00 7.11
CA ARG A 676 12.07 -4.24 6.41
C ARG A 676 13.09 -3.62 7.37
N LEU A 677 12.67 -2.95 8.43
CA LEU A 677 13.57 -2.27 9.36
C LEU A 677 13.80 -3.10 10.62
N GLN A 678 12.88 -3.03 11.58
CA GLN A 678 13.00 -3.69 12.87
C GLN A 678 12.39 -5.10 12.85
N SER A 679 12.85 -5.96 13.76
CA SER A 679 12.34 -7.34 13.84
C SER A 679 10.93 -7.43 14.44
N ASN A 680 10.46 -6.37 15.11
CA ASN A 680 9.16 -6.35 15.78
C ASN A 680 8.09 -5.60 14.99
N ASP A 681 8.48 -4.87 13.93
CA ASP A 681 7.53 -4.25 12.99
C ASP A 681 6.55 -5.33 12.54
N GLY A 682 5.26 -5.06 12.59
CA GLY A 682 4.23 -6.01 12.14
C GLY A 682 3.78 -7.09 13.13
N ASN A 683 4.18 -7.04 14.40
CA ASN A 683 3.47 -7.80 15.43
C ASN A 683 2.03 -7.28 15.56
N GLY A 684 1.03 -8.16 15.45
CA GLY A 684 -0.36 -7.77 15.60
C GLY A 684 -1.05 -7.33 14.31
N ILE A 685 -0.48 -7.61 13.13
CA ILE A 685 -1.13 -7.25 11.86
C ILE A 685 -2.41 -8.08 11.68
N LYS A 686 -3.55 -7.39 11.64
CA LYS A 686 -4.83 -7.97 11.21
C LYS A 686 -4.81 -8.22 9.71
N PHE A 687 -5.42 -9.32 9.28
CA PHE A 687 -5.55 -9.67 7.87
C PHE A 687 -6.95 -10.22 7.55
N GLY A 688 -7.34 -10.05 6.30
CA GLY A 688 -8.54 -10.64 5.71
C GLY A 688 -8.18 -11.39 4.42
N ILE A 689 -8.67 -12.62 4.29
CA ILE A 689 -8.49 -13.46 3.11
C ILE A 689 -9.86 -13.86 2.58
N VAL A 690 -10.09 -13.64 1.29
CA VAL A 690 -11.24 -14.16 0.54
C VAL A 690 -10.73 -15.24 -0.40
N VAL A 691 -11.37 -16.40 -0.39
CA VAL A 691 -11.09 -17.48 -1.34
C VAL A 691 -12.38 -17.84 -2.07
N THR A 692 -12.30 -17.98 -3.39
CA THR A 692 -13.38 -18.56 -4.19
C THR A 692 -12.87 -19.82 -4.88
N LEU A 693 -13.54 -20.95 -4.63
CA LEU A 693 -13.35 -22.22 -5.33
C LEU A 693 -14.43 -22.35 -6.42
N LYS A 694 -14.04 -22.54 -7.68
CA LYS A 694 -14.94 -22.81 -8.80
C LYS A 694 -14.94 -24.27 -9.19
N GLU A 695 -16.09 -24.91 -9.11
CA GLU A 695 -16.28 -26.29 -9.55
C GLU A 695 -16.34 -26.35 -11.08
N ILE A 696 -15.44 -27.12 -11.68
CA ILE A 696 -15.19 -27.07 -13.13
C ILE A 696 -16.21 -27.86 -13.97
N HIS A 697 -17.12 -28.59 -13.32
CA HIS A 697 -18.19 -29.38 -13.92
C HIS A 697 -19.57 -28.77 -13.62
N GLY A 698 -19.63 -27.58 -13.00
CA GLY A 698 -20.87 -26.86 -12.71
C GLY A 698 -21.67 -27.45 -11.54
N LYS A 699 -21.09 -28.34 -10.73
CA LYS A 699 -21.80 -28.96 -9.59
C LYS A 699 -21.73 -28.08 -8.36
N ASN A 700 -22.87 -27.91 -7.68
CA ASN A 700 -22.88 -27.29 -6.36
C ASN A 700 -22.39 -28.28 -5.30
N ARG A 701 -21.31 -27.93 -4.60
CA ARG A 701 -20.66 -28.76 -3.58
C ARG A 701 -20.51 -28.04 -2.24
N ILE A 702 -21.27 -26.97 -2.01
CA ILE A 702 -21.14 -26.17 -0.80
C ILE A 702 -21.48 -26.97 0.46
N GLU A 703 -22.51 -27.82 0.42
CA GLU A 703 -22.90 -28.65 1.55
C GLU A 703 -21.83 -29.70 1.89
N ASP A 704 -21.23 -30.33 0.88
CA ASP A 704 -20.09 -31.25 1.07
C ASP A 704 -18.92 -30.54 1.76
N PHE A 705 -18.62 -29.31 1.34
CA PHE A 705 -17.55 -28.50 1.91
C PHE A 705 -17.83 -28.13 3.37
N ILE A 706 -19.05 -27.69 3.69
CA ILE A 706 -19.46 -27.32 5.05
C ILE A 706 -19.37 -28.55 5.96
N GLN A 707 -19.94 -29.69 5.55
CA GLN A 707 -19.91 -30.92 6.32
C GLN A 707 -18.46 -31.35 6.63
N GLN A 708 -17.58 -31.32 5.63
CA GLN A 708 -16.18 -31.69 5.81
C GLN A 708 -15.44 -30.70 6.72
N CYS A 709 -15.71 -29.39 6.59
CA CYS A 709 -15.14 -28.37 7.46
C CYS A 709 -15.51 -28.62 8.92
N SER A 710 -16.79 -28.85 9.22
CA SER A 710 -17.27 -29.15 10.57
C SER A 710 -16.64 -30.43 11.14
N MET A 711 -16.51 -31.49 10.34
CA MET A 711 -15.82 -32.73 10.74
C MET A 711 -14.35 -32.52 11.09
N ARG A 712 -13.71 -31.47 10.56
CA ARG A 712 -12.30 -31.13 10.80
C ARG A 712 -12.11 -30.00 11.83
N GLY A 713 -13.16 -29.63 12.55
CA GLY A 713 -13.11 -28.66 13.65
C GLY A 713 -13.10 -27.20 13.19
N TRP A 714 -13.51 -26.93 11.95
CA TRP A 714 -13.81 -25.56 11.52
C TRP A 714 -15.23 -25.18 11.96
N LEU A 715 -15.37 -24.02 12.58
CA LEU A 715 -16.66 -23.38 12.73
C LEU A 715 -17.00 -22.70 11.40
N VAL A 716 -18.14 -23.06 10.84
CA VAL A 716 -18.60 -22.55 9.55
C VAL A 716 -19.87 -21.75 9.78
N ASN A 717 -19.80 -20.44 9.57
CA ASN A 717 -20.97 -19.56 9.64
C ASN A 717 -21.40 -19.24 8.21
N ARG A 718 -22.69 -19.39 7.90
CA ARG A 718 -23.26 -18.85 6.67
C ARG A 718 -23.56 -17.38 6.91
N ILE A 719 -23.05 -16.51 6.05
CA ILE A 719 -23.39 -15.10 6.09
C ILE A 719 -24.76 -14.94 5.44
N ASP A 720 -25.76 -14.78 6.29
CA ASP A 720 -27.13 -14.51 5.89
C ASP A 720 -27.39 -13.00 5.93
N VAL A 721 -27.65 -12.41 4.76
CA VAL A 721 -27.82 -10.96 4.61
C VAL A 721 -29.06 -10.46 5.34
N GLU A 722 -30.17 -11.19 5.26
CA GLU A 722 -31.44 -10.79 5.90
C GLU A 722 -31.27 -10.77 7.42
N ASN A 723 -30.66 -11.82 7.97
CA ASN A 723 -30.38 -11.90 9.40
C ASN A 723 -29.41 -10.80 9.87
N GLN A 724 -28.37 -10.47 9.11
CA GLN A 724 -27.45 -9.38 9.49
C GLN A 724 -28.14 -8.01 9.49
N VAL A 725 -29.00 -7.74 8.51
CA VAL A 725 -29.81 -6.53 8.46
C VAL A 725 -30.77 -6.46 9.66
N GLU A 726 -31.41 -7.57 10.02
CA GLU A 726 -32.26 -7.64 11.22
C GLU A 726 -31.48 -7.38 12.51
N ILE A 727 -30.32 -8.03 12.68
CA ILE A 727 -29.42 -7.83 13.84
C ILE A 727 -28.98 -6.36 13.93
N TYR A 728 -28.59 -5.75 12.81
CA TYR A 728 -28.22 -4.35 12.75
C TYR A 728 -29.36 -3.43 13.21
N ASN A 729 -30.56 -3.62 12.65
CA ASN A 729 -31.72 -2.80 13.00
C ASN A 729 -32.12 -2.93 14.48
N GLN A 730 -31.99 -4.13 15.06
CA GLN A 730 -32.26 -4.36 16.49
C GLN A 730 -31.18 -3.74 17.40
N ALA A 731 -29.91 -3.78 16.99
CA ALA A 731 -28.81 -3.21 17.77
C ALA A 731 -28.86 -1.67 17.85
N GLU A 732 -29.41 -1.03 16.83
CA GLU A 732 -29.53 0.43 16.72
C GLU A 732 -30.89 0.97 17.19
N GLU A 733 -31.77 0.13 17.75
CA GLU A 733 -33.05 0.57 18.31
C GLU A 733 -32.82 1.35 19.62
N VAL A 734 -33.26 2.62 19.67
CA VAL A 734 -33.13 3.45 20.88
C VAL A 734 -34.14 2.96 21.92
N ILE A 735 -33.64 2.41 23.03
CA ILE A 735 -34.48 2.01 24.17
C ILE A 735 -34.73 3.25 25.04
N ASP A 736 -35.93 3.81 24.96
CA ASP A 736 -36.42 4.75 25.97
C ASP A 736 -36.74 3.95 27.25
N LEU A 737 -35.89 4.11 28.27
CA LEU A 737 -36.16 3.61 29.62
C LEU A 737 -36.96 4.68 30.37
N ASP A 738 -38.27 4.44 30.54
CA ASP A 738 -39.20 5.25 31.34
C ASP A 738 -38.78 5.44 32.81
#